data_AF-A0A7Y2GVC7-F1
#
_entry.id   AF-A0A7Y2GVC7-F1
#
_cell.length_a   1.000
_cell.length_b   1.000
_cell.length_c   1.000
_cell.angle_alpha   90.00
_cell.angle_beta   90.00
_cell.angle_gamma   90.00
#
_symmetry.space_group_name_H-M   'P 1'
#
loop_
_entity.id
_entity.type
_entity.pdbx_description
1 polymer ?
#
loop_
_entity_poly.entity_id
_entity_poly.type
_entity_poly.pdbx_seq_one_letter_code
_entity_poly.pdbx_strand_id
1 'polypeptide(L)'
;MKNLVERIERLNANQKALLVKRIGADSLLKTAEKKNDVLVAYYTTENDSLTKEEIVESLKDKLPDYMIPAQFVRLPEFPKLTNGKIDTQSLRVPRVAKSTAAKKSLPIVSENEIEIKLTKIWEDVLSIKPIQSDDNFFEIGGDSILSIRIVAKARNEGILLAPNQLFENQTISELAQNLKLETVQEEEEKAYGNVPLLPIQHWFFEEHRNAPHHWNQAVLFNSNRALDTEVLQKSVEQLVDHHEALRLNFSSYGETQIASISERESGVAIESFDFTGVEPKEINKSVRSKSIEMQSNLDLAKSNLFKLAYFDCGDNGARLLIFAHHLIVDNVSFRILFEDLEKFYRQIVSGEEVSLPRKTVSYKKWGEHLLEKSGSNQIVEELDFWKLQTVDSGDFPTDKERDLPYLVESAEVIKSVIDTETTVELLRNSNRAYNTKSEELLIAAFSAALQKWKGVQNYCLGLENHGRGGQVDLSSTVGWFTTFFPIVLDIKDSQDVKSNIVYIKETLRNVPNRGLNYGILRYMKKEIGLKQNPAVLFNYMGERSSFDSEVFGSGDFINEGAYAPDTERYNLIGINAFHKDGQLESYFDFSRDLYDQETINNLVGHFEEEIQRIVEHCSFQEKTEYTPSDFSEADLDQKDLDNLLSQIS
;
A
#
# COMPACT_ATOMS: atom_id res chain seq x y z
N MET A 1 36.37 -9.75 -3.17
CA MET A 1 36.90 -8.37 -3.11
C MET A 1 36.47 -7.55 -4.33
N LYS A 2 37.07 -7.69 -5.53
CA LYS A 2 36.71 -6.83 -6.69
C LYS A 2 35.20 -6.83 -7.06
N ASN A 3 34.56 -8.00 -7.11
CA ASN A 3 33.11 -8.13 -7.37
C ASN A 3 32.24 -7.53 -6.24
N LEU A 4 32.69 -7.62 -4.98
CA LEU A 4 32.00 -7.03 -3.84
C LEU A 4 32.09 -5.50 -3.87
N VAL A 5 33.24 -4.95 -4.26
CA VAL A 5 33.44 -3.50 -4.43
C VAL A 5 32.52 -2.94 -5.51
N GLU A 6 32.46 -3.57 -6.68
CA GLU A 6 31.57 -3.16 -7.78
C GLU A 6 30.08 -3.24 -7.39
N ARG A 7 29.71 -4.22 -6.56
CA ARG A 7 28.36 -4.34 -5.98
C ARG A 7 28.05 -3.20 -5.02
N ILE A 8 28.95 -2.91 -4.08
CA ILE A 8 28.74 -1.82 -3.12
C ILE A 8 28.76 -0.43 -3.78
N GLU A 9 29.48 -0.25 -4.90
CA GLU A 9 29.47 1.01 -5.67
C GLU A 9 28.07 1.41 -6.11
N ARG A 10 27.18 0.44 -6.33
CA ARG A 10 25.79 0.67 -6.77
C ARG A 10 24.93 1.33 -5.71
N LEU A 11 25.26 1.17 -4.42
CA LEU A 11 24.51 1.80 -3.33
C LEU A 11 24.47 3.31 -3.46
N ASN A 12 23.32 3.89 -3.19
CA ASN A 12 23.19 5.32 -2.99
C ASN A 12 23.95 5.78 -1.72
N ALA A 13 24.12 7.09 -1.58
CA ALA A 13 24.96 7.66 -0.53
C ALA A 13 24.44 7.37 0.89
N ASN A 14 23.12 7.25 1.06
CA ASN A 14 22.50 6.93 2.36
C ASN A 14 22.75 5.47 2.74
N GLN A 15 22.55 4.54 1.80
CA GLN A 15 22.86 3.13 1.99
C GLN A 15 24.35 2.90 2.27
N LYS A 16 25.24 3.63 1.59
CA LYS A 16 26.69 3.61 1.88
C LYS A 16 26.98 4.10 3.30
N ALA A 17 26.41 5.23 3.73
CA ALA A 17 26.59 5.75 5.08
C ALA A 17 26.07 4.78 6.15
N LEU A 18 24.90 4.16 5.90
CA LEU A 18 24.31 3.15 6.77
C LEU A 18 25.19 1.89 6.88
N LEU A 19 25.70 1.40 5.75
CA LEU A 19 26.60 0.25 5.69
C LEU A 19 27.93 0.55 6.41
N VAL A 20 28.52 1.73 6.20
CA VAL A 20 29.74 2.19 6.90
C VAL A 20 29.51 2.29 8.41
N LYS A 21 28.37 2.85 8.85
CA LYS A 21 28.00 2.94 10.26
C LYS A 21 27.92 1.56 10.93
N ARG A 22 27.48 0.52 10.20
CA ARG A 22 27.44 -0.86 10.69
C ARG A 22 28.79 -1.55 10.64
N ILE A 23 29.59 -1.27 9.61
CA ILE A 23 30.94 -1.81 9.46
C ILE A 23 31.91 -1.22 10.50
N GLY A 24 31.61 -0.04 11.04
CA GLY A 24 32.40 0.63 12.07
C GLY A 24 32.10 0.20 13.52
N ALA A 25 31.59 -1.00 13.78
CA ALA A 25 31.22 -1.48 15.12
C ALA A 25 32.39 -1.81 16.08
N ASP A 26 33.65 -1.48 15.75
CA ASP A 26 34.68 -1.37 16.78
C ASP A 26 34.48 -0.03 17.50
N SER A 27 34.52 -0.06 18.85
CA SER A 27 34.23 0.98 19.87
C SER A 27 34.60 2.47 19.60
N LEU A 28 35.23 2.72 18.47
CA LEU A 28 35.75 3.94 17.95
C LEU A 28 34.72 4.66 17.06
N LEU A 29 34.16 4.05 16.01
CA LEU A 29 33.39 4.76 14.97
C LEU A 29 31.86 4.66 15.17
N LYS A 30 31.22 5.63 15.85
CA LYS A 30 29.81 5.46 16.28
C LYS A 30 28.76 5.92 15.27
N THR A 31 29.11 6.75 14.27
CA THR A 31 28.18 7.14 13.19
C THR A 31 28.92 7.72 11.97
N ALA A 32 28.29 7.63 10.80
CA ALA A 32 28.72 8.26 9.55
C ALA A 32 27.55 9.04 8.93
N GLU A 33 27.80 10.27 8.47
CA GLU A 33 26.80 11.13 7.83
C GLU A 33 27.32 11.66 6.49
N LYS A 34 26.40 11.86 5.53
CA LYS A 34 26.69 12.62 4.30
C LYS A 34 26.55 14.12 4.59
N LYS A 35 27.62 14.89 4.43
CA LYS A 35 27.58 16.37 4.46
C LYS A 35 28.32 16.94 3.25
N ASN A 36 27.63 17.75 2.43
CA ASN A 36 28.18 18.38 1.22
C ASN A 36 28.91 17.39 0.29
N ASP A 37 28.27 16.26 -0.04
CA ASP A 37 28.82 15.18 -0.86
C ASP A 37 30.10 14.50 -0.33
N VAL A 38 30.35 14.61 0.97
CA VAL A 38 31.48 13.95 1.63
C VAL A 38 30.97 13.09 2.79
N LEU A 39 31.45 11.84 2.90
CA LEU A 39 31.22 11.01 4.09
C LEU A 39 32.09 11.52 5.24
N VAL A 40 31.46 11.78 6.39
CA VAL A 40 32.11 12.20 7.63
C VAL A 40 31.87 11.15 8.70
N ALA A 41 32.94 10.61 9.29
CA ALA A 41 32.88 9.70 10.42
C ALA A 41 33.19 10.41 11.74
N TYR A 42 32.42 10.10 12.77
CA TYR A 42 32.65 10.59 14.13
C TYR A 42 33.11 9.42 15.01
N TYR A 43 34.11 9.66 15.86
CA TYR A 43 34.68 8.59 16.69
C TYR A 43 35.13 9.04 18.09
N THR A 44 35.12 8.13 19.07
CA THR A 44 35.65 8.34 20.45
C THR A 44 36.68 7.26 20.77
N THR A 45 37.80 7.61 21.42
CA THR A 45 38.81 6.62 21.86
C THR A 45 39.32 6.96 23.27
N GLU A 46 39.44 5.95 24.12
CA GLU A 46 40.13 6.02 25.42
C GLU A 46 41.65 5.97 25.27
N ASN A 47 42.13 5.49 24.11
CA ASN A 47 43.54 5.46 23.77
C ASN A 47 43.91 6.68 22.92
N ASP A 48 44.61 7.64 23.53
CA ASP A 48 45.11 8.85 22.85
C ASP A 48 46.12 8.56 21.74
N SER A 49 46.68 7.34 21.69
CA SER A 49 47.61 6.95 20.63
C SER A 49 46.92 6.48 19.36
N LEU A 50 45.59 6.29 19.36
CA LEU A 50 44.89 5.80 18.17
C LEU A 50 44.78 6.91 17.12
N THR A 51 45.41 6.66 15.98
CA THR A 51 45.56 7.60 14.88
C THR A 51 44.44 7.45 13.86
N LYS A 52 44.20 8.53 13.09
CA LYS A 52 43.28 8.48 11.93
C LYS A 52 43.72 7.38 10.96
N GLU A 53 45.01 7.22 10.81
CA GLU A 53 45.67 6.27 9.91
C GLU A 53 45.32 4.83 10.29
N GLU A 54 45.31 4.48 11.58
CA GLU A 54 44.91 3.15 12.07
C GLU A 54 43.41 2.87 11.85
N ILE A 55 42.54 3.88 12.02
CA ILE A 55 41.09 3.75 11.72
C ILE A 55 40.86 3.57 10.22
N VAL A 56 41.57 4.36 9.41
CA VAL A 56 41.51 4.25 7.95
C VAL A 56 42.04 2.89 7.49
N GLU A 57 43.12 2.40 8.08
CA GLU A 57 43.69 1.08 7.76
C GLU A 57 42.72 -0.06 8.12
N SER A 58 42.11 0.01 9.30
CA SER A 58 41.03 -0.89 9.72
C SER A 58 39.83 -0.91 8.75
N LEU A 59 39.45 0.25 8.21
CA LEU A 59 38.37 0.36 7.24
C LEU A 59 38.80 -0.10 5.84
N LYS A 60 40.06 0.13 5.44
CA LYS A 60 40.62 -0.33 4.14
C LYS A 60 40.61 -1.85 3.99
N ASP A 61 40.73 -2.57 5.10
CA ASP A 61 40.67 -4.04 5.10
C ASP A 61 39.25 -4.57 4.81
N LYS A 62 38.21 -3.76 5.06
CA LYS A 62 36.79 -4.16 4.99
C LYS A 62 36.01 -3.44 3.87
N LEU A 63 36.49 -2.27 3.43
CA LEU A 63 35.79 -1.37 2.52
C LEU A 63 36.73 -0.81 1.44
N PRO A 64 36.21 -0.55 0.22
CA PRO A 64 36.97 0.15 -0.82
C PRO A 64 37.26 1.62 -0.46
N ASP A 65 38.38 2.14 -0.97
CA ASP A 65 38.95 3.46 -0.62
C ASP A 65 37.95 4.63 -0.70
N TYR A 66 37.00 4.60 -1.64
CA TYR A 66 36.04 5.69 -1.84
C TYR A 66 34.88 5.69 -0.82
N MET A 67 34.65 4.58 -0.11
CA MET A 67 33.67 4.52 1.00
C MET A 67 34.26 4.93 2.34
N ILE A 68 35.58 5.06 2.39
CA ILE A 68 36.27 5.52 3.58
C ILE A 68 35.92 7.00 3.76
N PRO A 69 35.37 7.38 4.92
CA PRO A 69 35.04 8.77 5.19
C PRO A 69 36.21 9.69 4.91
N ALA A 70 36.01 10.74 4.10
CA ALA A 70 37.10 11.66 3.78
C ALA A 70 37.48 12.51 5.01
N GLN A 71 36.56 12.63 5.97
CA GLN A 71 36.77 13.35 7.22
C GLN A 71 36.47 12.45 8.41
N PHE A 72 37.35 12.52 9.40
CA PHE A 72 37.19 11.84 10.68
C PHE A 72 37.23 12.88 11.80
N VAL A 73 36.18 12.93 12.60
CA VAL A 73 36.04 13.88 13.70
C VAL A 73 36.14 13.10 15.01
N ARG A 74 37.27 13.27 15.70
CA ARG A 74 37.44 12.73 17.05
C ARG A 74 36.63 13.55 18.04
N LEU A 75 35.85 12.87 18.87
CA LEU A 75 35.14 13.46 19.99
C LEU A 75 35.71 12.89 21.29
N PRO A 76 35.87 13.73 22.34
CA PRO A 76 36.27 13.25 23.66
C PRO A 76 35.20 12.38 24.30
N GLU A 77 33.94 12.74 24.09
CA GLU A 77 32.78 11.92 24.40
C GLU A 77 31.71 12.22 23.34
N PHE A 78 30.91 11.21 23.00
CA PHE A 78 29.76 11.51 22.17
C PHE A 78 28.78 12.35 22.98
N PRO A 79 28.30 13.47 22.41
CA PRO A 79 27.23 14.22 23.04
C PRO A 79 26.05 13.27 23.21
N LYS A 80 25.51 13.21 24.42
CA LYS A 80 24.39 12.34 24.76
C LYS A 80 23.16 13.19 25.02
N LEU A 81 22.03 12.75 24.49
CA LEU A 81 20.72 13.20 24.90
C LEU A 81 20.47 12.77 26.36
N THR A 82 19.47 13.37 27.01
CA THR A 82 19.12 13.10 28.41
C THR A 82 18.76 11.63 28.70
N ASN A 83 18.49 10.84 27.66
CA ASN A 83 18.20 9.40 27.71
C ASN A 83 19.43 8.52 27.44
N GLY A 84 20.64 9.08 27.36
CA GLY A 84 21.89 8.34 27.15
C GLY A 84 22.22 7.99 25.70
N LYS A 85 21.32 8.26 24.73
CA LYS A 85 21.60 8.09 23.29
C LYS A 85 22.50 9.19 22.75
N ILE A 86 23.25 8.91 21.69
CA ILE A 86 24.11 9.88 21.01
C ILE A 86 23.25 10.96 20.34
N ASP A 87 23.53 12.23 20.64
CA ASP A 87 22.95 13.42 20.02
C ASP A 87 23.65 13.71 18.68
N THR A 88 23.18 13.07 17.61
CA THR A 88 23.76 13.20 16.27
C THR A 88 23.63 14.62 15.70
N GLN A 89 22.59 15.36 16.08
CA GLN A 89 22.37 16.75 15.66
C GLN A 89 23.44 17.72 16.20
N SER A 90 23.99 17.42 17.38
CA SER A 90 25.07 18.20 17.98
C SER A 90 26.47 17.87 17.42
N LEU A 91 26.60 16.84 16.57
CA LEU A 91 27.83 16.48 15.87
C LEU A 91 28.11 17.51 14.75
N ARG A 92 28.76 18.62 15.13
CA ARG A 92 29.16 19.70 14.21
C ARG A 92 30.52 19.44 13.58
N VAL A 93 30.66 19.77 12.29
CA VAL A 93 31.96 19.94 11.64
C VAL A 93 32.50 21.34 12.02
N PRO A 94 33.79 21.52 12.36
CA PRO A 94 34.31 22.84 12.69
C PRO A 94 34.25 23.78 11.47
N ARG A 95 33.28 24.69 11.46
CA ARG A 95 33.35 25.93 10.66
C ARG A 95 33.25 27.12 11.60
N VAL A 96 34.29 27.93 11.54
CA VAL A 96 34.62 29.15 12.30
C VAL A 96 33.41 29.84 12.95
N ALA A 97 33.44 29.84 14.29
CA ALA A 97 32.85 30.76 15.26
C ALA A 97 31.59 31.58 14.90
N LYS A 98 30.48 31.30 15.62
CA LYS A 98 29.91 32.22 16.63
C LYS A 98 28.81 31.56 17.49
N SER A 99 29.15 31.35 18.77
CA SER A 99 28.39 31.71 19.99
C SER A 99 26.87 31.42 20.02
N THR A 100 26.42 30.29 20.57
CA THR A 100 25.89 30.09 21.96
C THR A 100 24.55 30.74 22.27
N ALA A 101 23.51 29.93 22.50
CA ALA A 101 22.98 29.63 23.84
C ALA A 101 21.75 28.70 23.75
N ALA A 102 21.74 27.66 24.59
CA ALA A 102 20.72 26.64 24.69
C ALA A 102 19.37 27.18 25.19
N LYS A 103 18.26 26.75 24.55
CA LYS A 103 16.91 26.65 25.12
C LYS A 103 16.17 25.51 24.38
N LYS A 104 15.46 24.69 25.17
CA LYS A 104 14.48 23.65 24.79
C LYS A 104 14.01 23.76 23.33
N SER A 105 14.21 22.71 22.54
CA SER A 105 13.83 22.66 21.13
C SER A 105 12.34 22.98 20.97
N LEU A 106 12.11 24.19 20.49
CA LEU A 106 10.88 24.59 19.82
C LEU A 106 10.78 23.78 18.52
N PRO A 107 9.57 23.57 17.98
CA PRO A 107 9.39 22.96 16.66
C PRO A 107 10.29 23.69 15.65
N ILE A 108 11.10 22.93 14.92
CA ILE A 108 11.96 23.48 13.87
C ILE A 108 11.00 23.93 12.76
N VAL A 109 10.71 25.23 12.73
CA VAL A 109 9.99 25.84 11.62
C VAL A 109 10.99 25.90 10.47
N SER A 110 10.90 24.94 9.54
CA SER A 110 11.66 25.02 8.29
C SER A 110 11.22 26.26 7.50
N GLU A 111 12.17 26.96 6.88
CA GLU A 111 11.88 28.06 5.94
C GLU A 111 11.60 27.52 4.52
N ASN A 112 11.73 26.21 4.29
CA ASN A 112 11.47 25.59 2.99
C ASN A 112 9.97 25.39 2.76
N GLU A 113 9.41 26.08 1.77
CA GLU A 113 7.98 26.01 1.43
C GLU A 113 7.49 24.58 1.14
N ILE A 114 8.31 23.75 0.48
CA ILE A 114 7.97 22.35 0.17
C ILE A 114 7.88 21.53 1.46
N GLU A 115 8.82 21.74 2.39
CA GLU A 115 8.87 21.03 3.67
C GLU A 115 7.67 21.38 4.55
N ILE A 116 7.27 22.66 4.61
CA ILE A 116 6.07 23.10 5.34
C ILE A 116 4.81 22.44 4.75
N LYS A 117 4.66 22.47 3.42
CA LYS A 117 3.52 21.86 2.73
C LYS A 117 3.46 20.36 2.95
N LEU A 118 4.58 19.65 2.78
CA LEU A 118 4.66 18.21 2.99
C LEU A 118 4.39 17.83 4.44
N THR A 119 4.91 18.59 5.42
CA THR A 119 4.62 18.35 6.85
C THR A 119 3.13 18.41 7.10
N LYS A 120 2.45 19.47 6.65
CA LYS A 120 1.00 19.59 6.82
C LYS A 120 0.25 18.44 6.14
N ILE A 121 0.65 18.06 4.92
CA ILE A 121 0.05 16.95 4.19
C ILE A 121 0.22 15.63 4.96
N TRP A 122 1.42 15.34 5.46
CA TRP A 122 1.70 14.13 6.23
C TRP A 122 0.91 14.10 7.53
N GLU A 123 0.88 15.21 8.26
CA GLU A 123 0.13 15.33 9.51
C GLU A 123 -1.38 15.11 9.31
N ASP A 124 -1.92 15.61 8.20
CA ASP A 124 -3.34 15.43 7.86
C ASP A 124 -3.65 14.04 7.31
N VAL A 125 -2.70 13.37 6.63
CA VAL A 125 -2.90 12.01 6.09
C VAL A 125 -2.69 10.93 7.15
N LEU A 126 -1.65 11.06 7.97
CA LEU A 126 -1.29 10.10 9.02
C LEU A 126 -2.04 10.36 10.34
N SER A 127 -2.70 11.51 10.47
CA SER A 127 -3.36 11.95 11.71
C SER A 127 -2.41 12.01 12.92
N ILE A 128 -1.11 12.21 12.69
CA ILE A 128 -0.07 12.34 13.71
C ILE A 128 0.36 13.80 13.76
N LYS A 129 0.38 14.40 14.97
CA LYS A 129 0.83 15.77 15.20
C LYS A 129 1.62 15.85 16.53
N PRO A 130 2.84 16.42 16.56
CA PRO A 130 3.60 16.96 15.43
C PRO A 130 4.37 15.87 14.67
N ILE A 131 4.57 16.03 13.35
CA ILE A 131 5.55 15.25 12.57
C ILE A 131 6.84 16.06 12.42
N GLN A 132 7.99 15.43 12.63
CA GLN A 132 9.31 16.01 12.39
C GLN A 132 9.79 15.75 10.97
N SER A 133 10.67 16.62 10.46
CA SER A 133 11.20 16.53 9.10
C SER A 133 12.02 15.26 8.83
N ASP A 134 12.57 14.67 9.89
CA ASP A 134 13.42 13.47 9.88
C ASP A 134 12.68 12.19 10.32
N ASP A 135 11.38 12.27 10.61
CA ASP A 135 10.57 11.09 10.87
C ASP A 135 10.48 10.22 9.60
N ASN A 136 10.78 8.93 9.74
CA ASN A 136 10.65 7.98 8.64
C ASN A 136 9.17 7.63 8.42
N PHE A 137 8.69 7.82 7.20
CA PHE A 137 7.31 7.58 6.80
C PHE A 137 6.77 6.21 7.23
N PHE A 138 7.53 5.13 7.02
CA PHE A 138 7.07 3.77 7.29
C PHE A 138 7.15 3.41 8.78
N GLU A 139 8.13 3.97 9.50
CA GLU A 139 8.25 3.74 10.96
C GLU A 139 7.11 4.40 11.74
N ILE A 140 6.57 5.52 11.24
CA ILE A 140 5.44 6.23 11.87
C ILE A 140 4.06 5.70 11.43
N GLY A 141 4.02 4.56 10.73
CA GLY A 141 2.77 3.91 10.32
C GLY A 141 2.31 4.24 8.89
N GLY A 142 3.17 4.86 8.08
CA GLY A 142 2.90 5.07 6.66
C GLY A 142 2.85 3.76 5.89
N ASP A 143 1.89 3.66 4.97
CA ASP A 143 1.73 2.53 4.07
C ASP A 143 1.62 2.97 2.60
N SER A 144 1.46 2.00 1.69
CA SER A 144 1.36 2.27 0.26
C SER A 144 0.12 3.10 -0.12
N ILE A 145 -1.02 2.95 0.57
CA ILE A 145 -2.23 3.74 0.28
C ILE A 145 -2.07 5.17 0.78
N LEU A 146 -1.52 5.35 1.98
CA LEU A 146 -1.19 6.67 2.53
C LEU A 146 -0.16 7.39 1.64
N SER A 147 0.78 6.66 1.03
CA SER A 147 1.74 7.22 0.07
C SER A 147 1.04 7.82 -1.17
N ILE A 148 0.03 7.14 -1.71
CA ILE A 148 -0.76 7.61 -2.87
C ILE A 148 -1.55 8.86 -2.49
N ARG A 149 -2.12 8.89 -1.28
CA ARG A 149 -2.86 10.05 -0.76
C ARG A 149 -1.96 11.28 -0.60
N ILE A 150 -0.75 11.09 -0.08
CA ILE A 150 0.25 12.16 0.05
C ILE A 150 0.61 12.70 -1.33
N VAL A 151 0.87 11.83 -2.31
CA VAL A 151 1.17 12.23 -3.69
C VAL A 151 0.03 13.06 -4.29
N ALA A 152 -1.21 12.60 -4.18
CA ALA A 152 -2.38 13.32 -4.70
C ALA A 152 -2.53 14.71 -4.05
N LYS A 153 -2.41 14.81 -2.71
CA LYS A 153 -2.48 16.09 -1.99
C LYS A 153 -1.30 17.01 -2.33
N ALA A 154 -0.09 16.47 -2.45
CA ALA A 154 1.11 17.23 -2.83
C ALA A 154 0.94 17.86 -4.22
N ARG A 155 0.37 17.12 -5.17
CA ARG A 155 0.10 17.61 -6.54
C ARG A 155 -0.91 18.77 -6.56
N ASN A 156 -1.93 18.71 -5.72
CA ASN A 156 -2.90 19.79 -5.54
C ASN A 156 -2.24 21.07 -4.99
N GLU A 157 -1.17 20.92 -4.20
CA GLU A 157 -0.34 22.02 -3.68
C GLU A 157 0.80 22.45 -4.63
N GLY A 158 0.88 21.87 -5.84
CA GLY A 158 1.90 22.17 -6.85
C GLY A 158 3.23 21.45 -6.69
N ILE A 159 3.29 20.41 -5.86
CA ILE A 159 4.49 19.59 -5.62
C ILE A 159 4.38 18.31 -6.47
N LEU A 160 5.32 18.13 -7.41
CA LEU A 160 5.42 16.92 -8.22
C LEU A 160 6.16 15.83 -7.48
N LEU A 161 5.43 15.00 -6.76
CA LEU A 161 5.95 13.84 -6.06
C LEU A 161 5.48 12.56 -6.76
N ALA A 162 6.40 11.70 -7.19
CA ALA A 162 6.06 10.38 -7.69
C ALA A 162 5.99 9.36 -6.53
N PRO A 163 5.10 8.34 -6.59
CA PRO A 163 4.98 7.36 -5.51
C PRO A 163 6.28 6.66 -5.14
N ASN A 164 7.15 6.35 -6.12
CA ASN A 164 8.45 5.70 -5.87
C ASN A 164 9.41 6.58 -5.06
N GLN A 165 9.35 7.91 -5.21
CA GLN A 165 10.23 8.82 -4.50
C GLN A 165 10.02 8.79 -2.99
N LEU A 166 8.81 8.45 -2.51
CA LEU A 166 8.53 8.28 -1.08
C LEU A 166 9.18 7.02 -0.50
N PHE A 167 9.42 5.99 -1.33
CA PHE A 167 10.14 4.78 -0.93
C PHE A 167 11.66 4.97 -0.96
N GLU A 168 12.14 5.79 -1.90
CA GLU A 168 13.56 6.13 -2.06
C GLU A 168 14.03 7.18 -1.02
N ASN A 169 13.17 8.16 -0.71
CA ASN A 169 13.42 9.27 0.20
C ASN A 169 12.32 9.25 1.27
N GLN A 170 12.61 8.62 2.41
CA GLN A 170 11.59 8.18 3.36
C GLN A 170 11.26 9.25 4.42
N THR A 171 11.95 10.39 4.38
CA THR A 171 11.71 11.53 5.27
C THR A 171 11.34 12.79 4.49
N ILE A 172 10.62 13.72 5.13
CA ILE A 172 10.24 15.00 4.52
C ILE A 172 11.49 15.79 4.12
N SER A 173 12.54 15.76 4.96
CA SER A 173 13.80 16.47 4.70
C SER A 173 14.53 15.97 3.45
N GLU A 174 14.50 14.66 3.17
CA GLU A 174 15.09 14.07 1.96
C GLU A 174 14.25 14.38 0.72
N LEU A 175 12.92 14.29 0.84
CA LEU A 175 12.00 14.64 -0.23
C LEU A 175 12.14 16.11 -0.64
N ALA A 176 12.11 17.02 0.32
CA ALA A 176 12.17 18.46 0.07
C ALA A 176 13.48 18.91 -0.63
N GLN A 177 14.57 18.13 -0.53
CA GLN A 177 15.82 18.39 -1.24
C GLN A 177 15.76 18.05 -2.74
N ASN A 178 14.91 17.08 -3.11
CA ASN A 178 14.85 16.51 -4.45
C ASN A 178 13.62 16.97 -5.25
N LEU A 179 12.64 17.59 -4.59
CA LEU A 179 11.40 18.05 -5.21
C LEU A 179 11.47 19.51 -5.65
N LYS A 180 10.63 19.85 -6.63
CA LYS A 180 10.45 21.22 -7.12
C LYS A 180 8.97 21.57 -7.14
N LEU A 181 8.67 22.85 -6.96
CA LEU A 181 7.36 23.41 -7.28
C LEU A 181 7.30 23.61 -8.79
N GLU A 182 6.33 22.96 -9.44
CA GLU A 182 6.10 23.13 -10.87
C GLU A 182 4.66 23.52 -11.16
N THR A 183 4.50 24.44 -12.10
CA THR A 183 3.22 24.71 -12.72
C THR A 183 2.99 23.63 -13.77
N VAL A 184 2.34 22.54 -13.38
CA VAL A 184 1.99 21.45 -14.29
C VAL A 184 1.07 22.02 -15.38
N GLN A 185 1.50 21.95 -16.63
CA GLN A 185 0.62 22.23 -17.76
C GLN A 185 -0.31 21.04 -17.94
N GLU A 186 -1.61 21.29 -17.84
CA GLU A 186 -2.64 20.29 -18.07
C GLU A 186 -2.78 20.07 -19.58
N GLU A 187 -2.35 18.91 -20.07
CA GLU A 187 -2.80 18.45 -21.38
C GLU A 187 -4.23 17.89 -21.22
N GLU A 188 -5.22 18.72 -21.55
CA GLU A 188 -6.60 18.27 -21.73
C GLU A 188 -6.67 17.37 -22.98
N GLU A 189 -6.57 16.06 -22.77
CA GLU A 189 -6.94 15.10 -23.78
C GLU A 189 -8.28 14.45 -23.42
N LYS A 190 -9.25 14.55 -24.33
CA LYS A 190 -10.53 13.84 -24.20
C LYS A 190 -10.28 12.35 -24.47
N ALA A 191 -10.17 11.54 -23.42
CA ALA A 191 -10.02 10.09 -23.57
C ALA A 191 -11.40 9.41 -23.68
N TYR A 192 -11.87 9.24 -24.92
CA TYR A 192 -13.00 8.39 -25.28
C TYR A 192 -12.58 7.33 -26.33
N GLY A 193 -13.45 6.37 -26.58
CA GLY A 193 -13.24 5.27 -27.51
C GLY A 193 -12.59 4.04 -26.86
N ASN A 194 -11.95 3.21 -27.68
CA ASN A 194 -11.39 1.92 -27.24
C ASN A 194 -10.29 2.11 -26.20
N VAL A 195 -10.27 1.21 -25.21
CA VAL A 195 -9.28 1.16 -24.14
C VAL A 195 -8.70 -0.25 -24.07
N PRO A 196 -7.36 -0.41 -24.02
CA PRO A 196 -6.76 -1.71 -23.74
C PRO A 196 -7.23 -2.23 -22.38
N LEU A 197 -7.68 -3.48 -22.32
CA LEU A 197 -8.00 -4.11 -21.04
C LEU A 197 -6.75 -4.18 -20.18
N LEU A 198 -6.88 -3.81 -18.91
CA LEU A 198 -5.80 -3.96 -17.94
C LEU A 198 -5.66 -5.44 -17.56
N PRO A 199 -4.48 -5.90 -17.09
CA PRO A 199 -4.27 -7.30 -16.70
C PRO A 199 -5.30 -7.82 -15.69
N ILE A 200 -5.71 -6.99 -14.73
CA ILE A 200 -6.71 -7.37 -13.74
C ILE A 200 -8.12 -7.55 -14.33
N GLN A 201 -8.45 -6.81 -15.38
CA GLN A 201 -9.72 -6.98 -16.09
C GLN A 201 -9.70 -8.28 -16.91
N HIS A 202 -8.55 -8.65 -17.47
CA HIS A 202 -8.38 -9.97 -18.09
C HIS A 202 -8.56 -11.10 -17.07
N TRP A 203 -7.94 -10.98 -15.89
CA TRP A 203 -8.16 -11.90 -14.77
C TRP A 203 -9.65 -12.01 -14.42
N PHE A 204 -10.34 -10.88 -14.26
CA PHE A 204 -11.77 -10.87 -13.94
C PHE A 204 -12.59 -11.68 -14.95
N PHE A 205 -12.45 -11.42 -16.24
CA PHE A 205 -13.22 -12.14 -17.26
C PHE A 205 -12.81 -13.62 -17.42
N GLU A 206 -11.61 -14.01 -16.98
CA GLU A 206 -11.18 -15.41 -16.94
C GLU A 206 -11.87 -16.18 -15.82
N GLU A 207 -11.91 -15.61 -14.62
CA GLU A 207 -12.42 -16.23 -13.39
C GLU A 207 -13.94 -16.04 -13.16
N HIS A 208 -14.53 -14.92 -13.60
CA HIS A 208 -15.92 -14.55 -13.29
C HIS A 208 -16.84 -14.75 -14.49
N ARG A 209 -16.99 -16.01 -14.93
CA ARG A 209 -17.82 -16.35 -16.10
C ARG A 209 -19.32 -16.37 -15.78
N ASN A 210 -19.66 -16.68 -14.53
CA ASN A 210 -21.04 -16.69 -14.04
C ASN A 210 -21.37 -15.32 -13.44
N ALA A 211 -22.48 -14.73 -13.90
CA ALA A 211 -22.98 -13.42 -13.48
C ALA A 211 -21.92 -12.28 -13.45
N PRO A 212 -21.12 -12.08 -14.53
CA PRO A 212 -20.05 -11.06 -14.57
C PRO A 212 -20.55 -9.61 -14.39
N HIS A 213 -21.85 -9.39 -14.44
CA HIS A 213 -22.49 -8.09 -14.25
C HIS A 213 -22.62 -7.68 -12.78
N HIS A 214 -22.52 -8.65 -11.85
CA HIS A 214 -22.82 -8.44 -10.43
C HIS A 214 -21.56 -8.66 -9.59
N TRP A 215 -20.63 -7.71 -9.73
CA TRP A 215 -19.39 -7.68 -8.96
C TRP A 215 -19.05 -6.23 -8.61
N ASN A 216 -19.58 -5.79 -7.47
CA ASN A 216 -19.71 -4.39 -7.12
C ASN A 216 -18.91 -4.03 -5.88
N GLN A 217 -18.66 -2.74 -5.74
CA GLN A 217 -18.28 -2.11 -4.49
C GLN A 217 -19.30 -1.02 -4.17
N ALA A 218 -19.65 -0.88 -2.89
CA ALA A 218 -20.68 0.05 -2.45
C ALA A 218 -20.30 0.72 -1.13
N VAL A 219 -20.59 2.01 -1.01
CA VAL A 219 -20.45 2.80 0.22
C VAL A 219 -21.81 3.40 0.56
N LEU A 220 -22.25 3.21 1.82
CA LEU A 220 -23.50 3.76 2.32
C LEU A 220 -23.21 4.87 3.34
N PHE A 221 -23.60 6.09 2.99
CA PHE A 221 -23.47 7.28 3.81
C PHE A 221 -24.70 7.53 4.66
N ASN A 222 -24.47 7.91 5.92
CA ASN A 222 -25.50 8.23 6.90
C ASN A 222 -25.50 9.73 7.18
N SER A 223 -26.32 10.47 6.43
CA SER A 223 -26.48 11.91 6.64
C SER A 223 -27.51 12.17 7.75
N ASN A 224 -27.17 13.07 8.66
CA ASN A 224 -28.08 13.56 9.71
C ASN A 224 -29.06 14.63 9.21
N ARG A 225 -28.98 15.00 7.92
CA ARG A 225 -29.82 16.00 7.27
C ARG A 225 -30.29 15.53 5.91
N ALA A 226 -31.39 16.10 5.42
CA ALA A 226 -31.75 16.00 4.02
C ALA A 226 -30.65 16.60 3.13
N LEU A 227 -30.46 16.03 1.95
CA LEU A 227 -29.54 16.54 0.94
C LEU A 227 -30.36 17.20 -0.17
N ASP A 228 -29.81 18.24 -0.79
CA ASP A 228 -30.41 18.84 -1.97
C ASP A 228 -30.13 17.93 -3.18
N THR A 229 -31.17 17.24 -3.63
CA THR A 229 -31.06 16.26 -4.73
C THR A 229 -30.74 16.91 -6.07
N GLU A 230 -31.11 18.16 -6.30
CA GLU A 230 -30.76 18.88 -7.54
C GLU A 230 -29.27 19.24 -7.54
N VAL A 231 -28.76 19.70 -6.39
CA VAL A 231 -27.31 19.97 -6.24
C VAL A 231 -26.52 18.67 -6.33
N LEU A 232 -27.00 17.60 -5.71
CA LEU A 232 -26.37 16.28 -5.79
C LEU A 232 -26.32 15.79 -7.24
N GLN A 233 -27.41 15.93 -8.00
CA GLN A 233 -27.47 15.55 -9.42
C GLN A 233 -26.43 16.32 -10.25
N LYS A 234 -26.34 17.65 -10.07
CA LYS A 234 -25.31 18.48 -10.75
C LYS A 234 -23.89 18.07 -10.35
N SER A 235 -23.67 17.70 -9.08
CA SER A 235 -22.35 17.27 -8.58
C SER A 235 -21.92 15.95 -9.21
N VAL A 236 -22.85 15.00 -9.35
CA VAL A 236 -22.60 13.71 -10.02
C VAL A 236 -22.30 13.90 -11.50
N GLU A 237 -22.98 14.83 -12.17
CA GLU A 237 -22.68 15.15 -13.57
C GLU A 237 -21.24 15.67 -13.75
N GLN A 238 -20.77 16.56 -12.86
CA GLN A 238 -19.38 17.00 -12.85
C GLN A 238 -18.41 15.84 -12.58
N LEU A 239 -18.77 14.93 -11.68
CA LEU A 239 -17.95 13.76 -11.34
C LEU A 239 -17.75 12.82 -12.53
N VAL A 240 -18.82 12.51 -13.27
CA VAL A 240 -18.79 11.63 -14.45
C VAL A 240 -18.07 12.29 -15.64
N ASP A 241 -18.17 13.62 -15.76
CA ASP A 241 -17.41 14.39 -16.74
C ASP A 241 -15.91 14.38 -16.41
N HIS A 242 -15.57 14.57 -15.14
CA HIS A 242 -14.19 14.63 -14.67
C HIS A 242 -13.51 13.26 -14.76
N HIS A 243 -14.17 12.19 -14.31
CA HIS A 243 -13.63 10.83 -14.22
C HIS A 243 -14.12 9.93 -15.35
N GLU A 244 -13.33 9.83 -16.42
CA GLU A 244 -13.66 9.04 -17.62
C GLU A 244 -13.93 7.55 -17.36
N ALA A 245 -13.32 6.97 -16.32
CA ALA A 245 -13.53 5.57 -15.96
C ALA A 245 -14.98 5.27 -15.56
N LEU A 246 -15.75 6.27 -15.09
CA LEU A 246 -17.18 6.12 -14.80
C LEU A 246 -18.03 5.94 -16.07
N ARG A 247 -17.45 6.19 -17.26
CA ARG A 247 -18.07 6.02 -18.57
C ARG A 247 -17.57 4.77 -19.30
N LEU A 248 -16.76 3.93 -18.64
CA LEU A 248 -16.35 2.64 -19.17
C LEU A 248 -17.55 1.71 -19.37
N ASN A 249 -17.50 0.96 -20.45
CA ASN A 249 -18.36 -0.19 -20.74
C ASN A 249 -17.49 -1.32 -21.30
N PHE A 250 -17.99 -2.54 -21.18
CA PHE A 250 -17.34 -3.77 -21.61
C PHE A 250 -18.32 -4.59 -22.47
N SER A 251 -17.90 -4.91 -23.68
CA SER A 251 -18.67 -5.73 -24.61
C SER A 251 -17.87 -6.97 -25.00
N SER A 252 -18.56 -8.07 -25.28
CA SER A 252 -17.94 -9.30 -25.73
C SER A 252 -18.17 -9.50 -27.23
N TYR A 253 -17.11 -9.85 -27.96
CA TYR A 253 -17.18 -10.31 -29.34
C TYR A 253 -16.55 -11.71 -29.43
N GLY A 254 -17.39 -12.75 -29.36
CA GLY A 254 -16.94 -14.12 -29.15
C GLY A 254 -16.30 -14.27 -27.77
N GLU A 255 -15.08 -14.79 -27.70
CA GLU A 255 -14.29 -14.90 -26.46
C GLU A 255 -13.50 -13.62 -26.13
N THR A 256 -13.49 -12.64 -27.02
CA THR A 256 -12.73 -11.40 -26.84
C THR A 256 -13.57 -10.36 -26.12
N GLN A 257 -13.02 -9.84 -25.03
CA GLN A 257 -13.60 -8.72 -24.28
C GLN A 257 -13.03 -7.40 -24.81
N ILE A 258 -13.88 -6.39 -24.95
CA ILE A 258 -13.55 -5.06 -25.46
C ILE A 258 -14.01 -4.03 -24.43
N ALA A 259 -13.08 -3.21 -23.94
CA ALA A 259 -13.40 -2.05 -23.13
C ALA A 259 -13.46 -0.77 -23.98
N SER A 260 -14.42 0.10 -23.69
CA SER A 260 -14.50 1.42 -24.32
C SER A 260 -15.01 2.47 -23.34
N ILE A 261 -14.56 3.71 -23.51
CA ILE A 261 -15.08 4.87 -22.79
C ILE A 261 -16.06 5.58 -23.72
N SER A 262 -17.32 5.69 -23.31
CA SER A 262 -18.34 6.37 -24.09
C SER A 262 -18.09 7.88 -24.16
N GLU A 263 -18.37 8.47 -25.33
CA GLU A 263 -18.62 9.90 -25.43
C GLU A 263 -19.87 10.24 -24.60
N ARG A 264 -19.96 11.47 -24.08
CA ARG A 264 -21.05 11.83 -23.17
C ARG A 264 -22.39 11.80 -23.92
N GLU A 265 -23.22 10.79 -23.65
CA GLU A 265 -24.55 10.65 -24.27
C GLU A 265 -25.72 10.86 -23.30
N SER A 266 -25.58 10.58 -21.99
CA SER A 266 -26.61 10.84 -20.96
C SER A 266 -25.99 10.93 -19.56
N GLY A 267 -26.58 11.73 -18.67
CA GLY A 267 -26.16 11.86 -17.27
C GLY A 267 -26.49 10.61 -16.43
N VAL A 268 -25.66 10.33 -15.42
CA VAL A 268 -25.98 9.36 -14.36
C VAL A 268 -27.10 9.95 -13.52
N ALA A 269 -28.26 9.28 -13.48
CA ALA A 269 -29.40 9.72 -12.69
C ALA A 269 -29.32 9.17 -11.25
N ILE A 270 -29.65 10.00 -10.28
CA ILE A 270 -29.81 9.58 -8.89
C ILE A 270 -31.19 8.96 -8.72
N GLU A 271 -31.23 7.69 -8.30
CA GLU A 271 -32.49 7.04 -7.95
C GLU A 271 -32.92 7.48 -6.54
N SER A 272 -34.07 8.14 -6.42
CA SER A 272 -34.57 8.68 -5.15
C SER A 272 -35.71 7.83 -4.60
N PHE A 273 -35.67 7.54 -3.30
CA PHE A 273 -36.67 6.73 -2.60
C PHE A 273 -37.19 7.46 -1.37
N ASP A 274 -38.52 7.52 -1.24
CA ASP A 274 -39.20 8.10 -0.08
C ASP A 274 -39.37 7.04 1.02
N PHE A 275 -38.69 7.27 2.14
CA PHE A 275 -38.72 6.43 3.34
C PHE A 275 -39.30 7.19 4.55
N THR A 276 -39.93 8.35 4.33
CA THR A 276 -40.51 9.21 5.39
C THR A 276 -41.59 8.49 6.21
N GLY A 277 -42.29 7.52 5.61
CA GLY A 277 -43.31 6.68 6.26
C GLY A 277 -42.78 5.40 6.91
N VAL A 278 -41.47 5.13 6.88
CA VAL A 278 -40.88 3.93 7.47
C VAL A 278 -40.61 4.17 8.97
N GLU A 279 -41.04 3.24 9.81
CA GLU A 279 -40.78 3.27 11.26
C GLU A 279 -39.27 3.44 11.54
N PRO A 280 -38.83 4.35 12.43
CA PRO A 280 -37.41 4.67 12.63
C PRO A 280 -36.48 3.47 12.84
N LYS A 281 -36.97 2.46 13.57
CA LYS A 281 -36.23 1.22 13.85
C LYS A 281 -36.02 0.32 12.62
N GLU A 282 -36.86 0.44 11.59
CA GLU A 282 -36.78 -0.37 10.36
C GLU A 282 -36.03 0.34 9.23
N ILE A 283 -35.80 1.66 9.33
CA ILE A 283 -35.17 2.47 8.26
C ILE A 283 -33.88 1.83 7.76
N ASN A 284 -32.92 1.56 8.65
CA ASN A 284 -31.62 1.02 8.27
C ASN A 284 -31.75 -0.36 7.57
N LYS A 285 -32.67 -1.20 8.03
CA LYS A 285 -32.94 -2.51 7.44
C LYS A 285 -33.55 -2.38 6.04
N SER A 286 -34.55 -1.51 5.89
CA SER A 286 -35.21 -1.26 4.62
C SER A 286 -34.25 -0.64 3.60
N VAL A 287 -33.39 0.31 4.02
CA VAL A 287 -32.36 0.92 3.18
C VAL A 287 -31.35 -0.14 2.73
N ARG A 288 -30.85 -0.98 3.65
CA ARG A 288 -29.94 -2.07 3.29
C ARG A 288 -30.58 -3.05 2.31
N SER A 289 -31.82 -3.47 2.56
CA SER A 289 -32.55 -4.37 1.65
C SER A 289 -32.68 -3.78 0.25
N LYS A 290 -33.02 -2.49 0.14
CA LYS A 290 -33.13 -1.83 -1.16
C LYS A 290 -31.76 -1.65 -1.82
N SER A 291 -30.71 -1.37 -1.05
CA SER A 291 -29.34 -1.27 -1.54
C SER A 291 -28.84 -2.59 -2.15
N ILE A 292 -29.19 -3.74 -1.55
CA ILE A 292 -28.89 -5.07 -2.10
C ILE A 292 -29.61 -5.28 -3.43
N GLU A 293 -30.91 -4.95 -3.50
CA GLU A 293 -31.71 -5.07 -4.74
C GLU A 293 -31.15 -4.21 -5.88
N MET A 294 -30.67 -3.00 -5.58
CA MET A 294 -30.15 -2.09 -6.61
C MET A 294 -28.83 -2.56 -7.23
N GLN A 295 -28.00 -3.24 -6.44
CA GLN A 295 -26.69 -3.71 -6.87
C GLN A 295 -26.77 -4.83 -7.94
N SER A 296 -27.89 -5.56 -8.04
CA SER A 296 -28.04 -6.65 -9.03
C SER A 296 -28.34 -6.18 -10.46
N ASN A 297 -28.45 -4.87 -10.71
CA ASN A 297 -28.99 -4.31 -11.96
C ASN A 297 -27.97 -3.55 -12.82
N LEU A 298 -26.67 -3.80 -12.63
CA LEU A 298 -25.64 -3.26 -13.52
C LEU A 298 -25.53 -4.09 -14.81
N ASP A 299 -25.09 -3.46 -15.89
CA ASP A 299 -24.91 -4.10 -17.19
C ASP A 299 -23.58 -3.65 -17.80
N LEU A 300 -22.69 -4.61 -18.06
CA LEU A 300 -21.34 -4.34 -18.53
C LEU A 300 -21.34 -3.66 -19.89
N ALA A 301 -22.31 -3.98 -20.76
CA ALA A 301 -22.38 -3.43 -22.09
C ALA A 301 -22.96 -2.00 -22.12
N LYS A 302 -23.45 -1.49 -20.99
CA LYS A 302 -24.02 -0.14 -20.87
C LYS A 302 -23.11 0.74 -20.03
N SER A 303 -23.14 2.04 -20.28
CA SER A 303 -22.47 3.04 -19.42
C SER A 303 -23.29 3.32 -18.15
N ASN A 304 -23.67 2.28 -17.41
CA ASN A 304 -24.43 2.38 -16.16
C ASN A 304 -23.71 1.75 -14.96
N LEU A 305 -22.39 1.53 -15.07
CA LEU A 305 -21.58 0.84 -14.06
C LEU A 305 -21.29 1.63 -12.79
N PHE A 306 -21.80 2.85 -12.68
CA PHE A 306 -21.73 3.70 -11.50
C PHE A 306 -23.10 4.31 -11.26
N LYS A 307 -23.60 4.21 -10.02
CA LYS A 307 -24.93 4.67 -9.64
C LYS A 307 -24.94 5.24 -8.22
N LEU A 308 -25.89 6.14 -7.99
CA LEU A 308 -26.19 6.67 -6.67
C LEU A 308 -27.67 6.48 -6.35
N ALA A 309 -27.96 6.20 -5.07
CA ALA A 309 -29.31 6.13 -4.54
C ALA A 309 -29.47 7.06 -3.35
N TYR A 310 -30.49 7.90 -3.38
CA TYR A 310 -30.87 8.78 -2.27
C TYR A 310 -32.10 8.22 -1.56
N PHE A 311 -32.02 8.08 -0.24
CA PHE A 311 -33.13 7.65 0.60
C PHE A 311 -33.53 8.78 1.55
N ASP A 312 -34.70 9.37 1.33
CA ASP A 312 -35.26 10.40 2.22
C ASP A 312 -35.88 9.73 3.45
N CYS A 313 -35.25 9.89 4.61
CA CYS A 313 -35.69 9.27 5.86
C CYS A 313 -36.45 10.26 6.76
N GLY A 314 -36.93 11.38 6.21
CA GLY A 314 -37.67 12.43 6.92
C GLY A 314 -36.86 13.01 8.07
N ASP A 315 -37.45 13.04 9.27
CA ASP A 315 -36.80 13.54 10.48
C ASP A 315 -35.53 12.75 10.89
N ASN A 316 -35.31 11.57 10.31
CA ASN A 316 -34.12 10.74 10.55
C ASN A 316 -32.96 11.03 9.57
N GLY A 317 -33.05 12.14 8.82
CA GLY A 317 -32.04 12.57 7.86
C GLY A 317 -32.15 11.85 6.53
N ALA A 318 -31.02 11.48 5.93
CA ALA A 318 -30.98 10.80 4.65
C ALA A 318 -29.92 9.70 4.60
N ARG A 319 -30.05 8.79 3.64
CA ARG A 319 -28.98 7.86 3.26
C ARG A 319 -28.59 8.09 1.81
N LEU A 320 -27.30 8.01 1.54
CA LEU A 320 -26.76 8.08 0.19
C LEU A 320 -25.94 6.81 -0.07
N LEU A 321 -26.41 5.98 -1.00
CA LEU A 321 -25.65 4.83 -1.49
C LEU A 321 -24.89 5.27 -2.74
N ILE A 322 -23.60 5.00 -2.77
CA ILE A 322 -22.75 5.14 -3.96
C ILE A 322 -22.20 3.76 -4.27
N PHE A 323 -22.47 3.24 -5.46
CA PHE A 323 -21.97 1.93 -5.86
C PHE A 323 -21.54 1.90 -7.31
N ALA A 324 -20.53 1.08 -7.59
CA ALA A 324 -20.03 0.85 -8.93
C ALA A 324 -19.59 -0.60 -9.11
N HIS A 325 -19.58 -1.04 -10.37
CA HIS A 325 -18.95 -2.29 -10.74
C HIS A 325 -17.44 -2.22 -10.51
N HIS A 326 -16.84 -3.22 -9.89
CA HIS A 326 -15.42 -3.20 -9.51
C HIS A 326 -14.48 -3.07 -10.73
N LEU A 327 -14.94 -3.45 -11.94
CA LEU A 327 -14.17 -3.25 -13.19
C LEU A 327 -13.76 -1.80 -13.46
N ILE A 328 -14.43 -0.82 -12.85
CA ILE A 328 -14.21 0.61 -13.12
C ILE A 328 -13.72 1.40 -11.90
N VAL A 329 -13.62 0.76 -10.74
CA VAL A 329 -13.24 1.41 -9.47
C VAL A 329 -12.43 0.46 -8.60
N ASP A 330 -11.55 1.02 -7.78
CA ASP A 330 -10.91 0.34 -6.66
C ASP A 330 -11.12 1.14 -5.36
N ASN A 331 -10.59 0.64 -4.24
CA ASN A 331 -10.76 1.31 -2.94
C ASN A 331 -10.18 2.74 -2.94
N VAL A 332 -9.08 2.97 -3.67
CA VAL A 332 -8.47 4.31 -3.83
C VAL A 332 -9.41 5.22 -4.62
N SER A 333 -10.04 4.69 -5.67
CA SER A 333 -11.00 5.41 -6.50
C SER A 333 -12.21 5.89 -5.71
N PHE A 334 -12.76 5.09 -4.79
CA PHE A 334 -13.89 5.54 -3.96
C PHE A 334 -13.55 6.76 -3.12
N ARG A 335 -12.33 6.86 -2.60
CA ARG A 335 -11.89 8.04 -1.86
C ARG A 335 -11.82 9.27 -2.76
N ILE A 336 -11.25 9.14 -3.96
CA ILE A 336 -11.20 10.22 -4.96
C ILE A 336 -12.62 10.66 -5.32
N LEU A 337 -13.51 9.71 -5.65
CA LEU A 337 -14.89 9.98 -6.03
C LEU A 337 -15.66 10.70 -4.92
N PHE A 338 -15.47 10.27 -3.67
CA PHE A 338 -16.10 10.88 -2.51
C PHE A 338 -15.60 12.31 -2.27
N GLU A 339 -14.28 12.52 -2.22
CA GLU A 339 -13.68 13.84 -1.98
C GLU A 339 -14.10 14.86 -3.05
N ASP A 340 -14.14 14.43 -4.31
CA ASP A 340 -14.57 15.27 -5.43
C ASP A 340 -16.08 15.55 -5.41
N LEU A 341 -16.91 14.54 -5.11
CA LEU A 341 -18.35 14.71 -4.99
C LEU A 341 -18.69 15.72 -3.88
N GLU A 342 -18.04 15.62 -2.72
CA GLU A 342 -18.24 16.57 -1.62
C GLU A 342 -17.79 17.98 -2.02
N LYS A 343 -16.63 18.10 -2.66
CA LYS A 343 -16.12 19.39 -3.14
C LYS A 343 -17.11 20.05 -4.10
N PHE A 344 -17.57 19.32 -5.12
CA PHE A 344 -18.53 19.84 -6.09
C PHE A 344 -19.85 20.24 -5.43
N TYR A 345 -20.37 19.41 -4.53
CA TYR A 345 -21.59 19.71 -3.80
C TYR A 345 -21.45 21.02 -3.01
N ARG A 346 -20.37 21.21 -2.26
CA ARG A 346 -20.13 22.43 -1.46
C ARG A 346 -20.02 23.68 -2.33
N GLN A 347 -19.31 23.60 -3.45
CA GLN A 347 -19.14 24.73 -4.37
C GLN A 347 -20.47 25.13 -5.01
N ILE A 348 -21.26 24.16 -5.46
CA ILE A 348 -22.57 24.40 -6.06
C ILE A 348 -23.55 24.98 -5.04
N VAL A 349 -23.60 24.45 -3.81
CA VAL A 349 -24.43 25.02 -2.72
C VAL A 349 -24.03 26.47 -2.42
N SER A 350 -22.73 26.78 -2.43
CA SER A 350 -22.21 28.11 -2.11
C SER A 350 -22.31 29.11 -3.26
N GLY A 351 -22.74 28.65 -4.46
CA GLY A 351 -22.78 29.48 -5.67
C GLY A 351 -21.39 29.82 -6.22
N GLU A 352 -20.35 29.09 -5.81
CA GLU A 352 -18.99 29.22 -6.32
C GLU A 352 -18.86 28.58 -7.70
N GLU A 353 -17.90 29.05 -8.50
CA GLU A 353 -17.52 28.36 -9.73
C GLU A 353 -16.88 27.01 -9.37
N VAL A 354 -17.35 25.94 -10.03
CA VAL A 354 -16.86 24.58 -9.77
C VAL A 354 -15.40 24.47 -10.22
N SER A 355 -14.50 24.25 -9.27
CA SER A 355 -13.07 24.06 -9.54
C SER A 355 -12.76 22.57 -9.60
N LEU A 356 -12.43 22.08 -10.79
CA LEU A 356 -12.05 20.69 -10.99
C LEU A 356 -10.68 20.40 -10.34
N PRO A 357 -10.51 19.25 -9.67
CA PRO A 357 -9.20 18.76 -9.24
C PRO A 357 -8.24 18.60 -10.42
N ARG A 358 -6.94 18.57 -10.13
CA ARG A 358 -5.93 18.32 -11.16
C ARG A 358 -5.96 16.87 -11.61
N LYS A 359 -5.96 16.63 -12.91
CA LYS A 359 -5.88 15.27 -13.47
C LYS A 359 -4.46 14.70 -13.41
N THR A 360 -4.41 13.38 -13.27
CA THR A 360 -3.23 12.54 -13.48
C THR A 360 -3.36 11.77 -14.79
N VAL A 361 -2.48 10.80 -15.05
CA VAL A 361 -2.52 10.03 -16.30
C VAL A 361 -3.88 9.36 -16.47
N SER A 362 -4.47 9.51 -17.65
CA SER A 362 -5.81 8.97 -17.94
C SER A 362 -5.82 7.43 -17.90
N TYR A 363 -6.99 6.85 -17.61
CA TYR A 363 -7.13 5.39 -17.53
C TYR A 363 -6.75 4.74 -18.88
N LYS A 364 -7.16 5.38 -19.98
CA LYS A 364 -6.82 4.96 -21.34
C LYS A 364 -5.31 4.97 -21.59
N LYS A 365 -4.61 6.09 -21.27
CA LYS A 365 -3.16 6.20 -21.45
C LYS A 365 -2.41 5.17 -20.63
N TRP A 366 -2.89 4.85 -19.43
CA TRP A 366 -2.31 3.78 -18.62
C TRP A 366 -2.43 2.41 -19.30
N GLY A 367 -3.60 2.08 -19.84
CA GLY A 367 -3.79 0.85 -20.61
C GLY A 367 -2.87 0.77 -21.84
N GLU A 368 -2.73 1.89 -22.57
CA GLU A 368 -1.81 2.00 -23.72
C GLU A 368 -0.35 1.84 -23.30
N HIS A 369 0.05 2.41 -22.16
CA HIS A 369 1.38 2.24 -21.59
C HIS A 369 1.68 0.78 -21.22
N LEU A 370 0.73 0.07 -20.61
CA LEU A 370 0.90 -1.35 -20.31
C LEU A 370 0.99 -2.20 -21.57
N LEU A 371 0.20 -1.87 -22.59
CA LEU A 371 0.25 -2.54 -23.89
C LEU A 371 1.60 -2.32 -24.59
N GLU A 372 2.13 -1.09 -24.57
CA GLU A 372 3.47 -0.79 -25.08
C GLU A 372 4.54 -1.56 -24.31
N LYS A 373 4.46 -1.56 -22.97
CA LYS A 373 5.37 -2.31 -22.09
C LYS A 373 5.32 -3.81 -22.38
N SER A 374 4.15 -4.36 -22.72
CA SER A 374 4.01 -5.77 -23.13
C SER A 374 4.90 -6.13 -24.34
N GLY A 375 5.19 -5.17 -25.23
CA GLY A 375 6.06 -5.37 -26.39
C GLY A 375 7.56 -5.33 -26.07
N SER A 376 7.95 -4.88 -24.87
CA SER A 376 9.36 -4.77 -24.46
C SER A 376 9.99 -6.12 -24.11
N ASN A 377 11.31 -6.22 -24.30
CA ASN A 377 12.10 -7.38 -23.86
C ASN A 377 12.39 -7.36 -22.35
N GLN A 378 12.34 -6.18 -21.70
CA GLN A 378 12.65 -6.05 -20.27
C GLN A 378 11.74 -6.90 -19.38
N ILE A 379 10.45 -7.01 -19.73
CA ILE A 379 9.52 -7.82 -18.94
C ILE A 379 9.81 -9.33 -19.05
N VAL A 380 10.50 -9.76 -20.11
CA VAL A 380 10.83 -11.19 -20.33
C VAL A 380 11.97 -11.63 -19.42
N GLU A 381 12.80 -10.69 -18.94
CA GLU A 381 13.88 -10.98 -17.99
C GLU A 381 13.34 -11.51 -16.65
N GLU A 382 12.08 -11.21 -16.31
CA GLU A 382 11.42 -11.71 -15.10
C GLU A 382 10.75 -13.07 -15.28
N LEU A 383 10.70 -13.61 -16.49
CA LEU A 383 9.91 -14.80 -16.79
C LEU A 383 10.35 -16.02 -15.96
N ASP A 384 11.66 -16.18 -15.77
CA ASP A 384 12.19 -17.30 -14.99
C ASP A 384 11.78 -17.20 -13.52
N PHE A 385 11.71 -15.98 -12.96
CA PHE A 385 11.17 -15.76 -11.61
C PHE A 385 9.70 -16.19 -11.53
N TRP A 386 8.87 -15.74 -12.48
CA TRP A 386 7.42 -16.01 -12.47
C TRP A 386 7.07 -17.48 -12.74
N LYS A 387 7.86 -18.20 -13.53
CA LYS A 387 7.70 -19.65 -13.73
C LYS A 387 7.94 -20.47 -12.47
N LEU A 388 8.71 -19.94 -11.51
CA LEU A 388 8.92 -20.59 -10.21
C LEU A 388 7.77 -20.32 -9.23
N GLN A 389 6.91 -19.34 -9.49
CA GLN A 389 5.78 -18.98 -8.62
C GLN A 389 4.53 -19.85 -8.88
N THR A 390 4.74 -21.15 -9.05
CA THR A 390 3.66 -22.11 -9.28
C THR A 390 3.86 -23.35 -8.41
N VAL A 391 2.90 -23.59 -7.52
CA VAL A 391 2.76 -24.84 -6.76
C VAL A 391 1.34 -25.34 -6.96
N ASP A 392 1.18 -26.66 -7.03
CA ASP A 392 -0.14 -27.26 -7.14
C ASP A 392 -0.92 -27.03 -5.85
N SER A 393 -2.02 -26.29 -5.94
CA SER A 393 -2.93 -26.07 -4.82
C SER A 393 -3.66 -27.33 -4.36
N GLY A 394 -3.63 -28.41 -5.14
CA GLY A 394 -4.32 -29.68 -4.87
C GLY A 394 -4.04 -30.24 -3.48
N ASP A 395 -2.82 -30.09 -2.99
CA ASP A 395 -2.38 -30.61 -1.68
C ASP A 395 -2.70 -29.68 -0.49
N PHE A 396 -3.28 -28.50 -0.73
CA PHE A 396 -3.66 -27.62 0.38
C PHE A 396 -4.74 -28.31 1.27
N PRO A 397 -4.71 -28.18 2.59
CA PRO A 397 -5.64 -28.93 3.43
C PRO A 397 -7.09 -28.41 3.29
N THR A 398 -8.05 -29.30 3.09
CA THR A 398 -9.51 -29.07 3.22
C THR A 398 -10.12 -30.15 4.12
N ASP A 399 -11.27 -29.87 4.73
CA ASP A 399 -11.98 -30.89 5.53
C ASP A 399 -12.84 -31.81 4.65
N LYS A 400 -13.24 -31.31 3.47
CA LYS A 400 -14.12 -31.98 2.50
C LYS A 400 -13.43 -32.13 1.14
N GLU A 401 -13.95 -33.04 0.31
CA GLU A 401 -13.47 -33.30 -1.06
C GLU A 401 -13.67 -32.09 -1.98
N ARG A 402 -12.88 -32.04 -3.05
CA ARG A 402 -12.78 -30.87 -3.92
C ARG A 402 -13.43 -31.03 -5.29
N ASP A 403 -14.68 -31.49 -5.30
CA ASP A 403 -15.29 -32.04 -6.52
C ASP A 403 -16.10 -31.04 -7.35
N LEU A 404 -16.25 -29.80 -6.90
CA LEU A 404 -17.10 -28.78 -7.52
C LEU A 404 -16.46 -27.38 -7.49
N PRO A 405 -16.86 -26.46 -8.37
CA PRO A 405 -16.61 -25.04 -8.13
C PRO A 405 -17.33 -24.62 -6.84
N TYR A 406 -16.66 -23.83 -6.00
CA TYR A 406 -17.27 -23.26 -4.79
C TYR A 406 -17.86 -21.92 -5.13
N LEU A 407 -19.04 -21.65 -4.61
CA LEU A 407 -19.79 -20.46 -4.97
C LEU A 407 -19.77 -19.44 -3.84
N VAL A 408 -20.03 -18.17 -4.16
CA VAL A 408 -20.19 -17.11 -3.18
C VAL A 408 -21.36 -17.41 -2.24
N GLU A 409 -22.41 -18.09 -2.68
CA GLU A 409 -23.50 -18.52 -1.81
C GLU A 409 -23.03 -19.41 -0.66
N SER A 410 -21.94 -20.16 -0.85
CA SER A 410 -21.33 -21.01 0.18
C SER A 410 -20.24 -20.34 1.00
N ALA A 411 -19.99 -19.05 0.75
CA ALA A 411 -19.05 -18.26 1.51
C ALA A 411 -19.50 -18.09 2.97
N GLU A 412 -18.57 -18.33 3.88
CA GLU A 412 -18.62 -17.94 5.28
C GLU A 412 -17.43 -17.05 5.59
N VAL A 413 -17.57 -16.22 6.64
CA VAL A 413 -16.52 -15.29 7.06
C VAL A 413 -16.35 -15.36 8.57
N ILE A 414 -15.11 -15.54 9.03
CA ILE A 414 -14.74 -15.39 10.43
C ILE A 414 -13.95 -14.09 10.58
N LYS A 415 -14.38 -13.25 11.53
CA LYS A 415 -13.70 -11.99 11.86
C LYS A 415 -12.76 -12.22 13.04
N SER A 416 -11.51 -11.79 12.87
CA SER A 416 -10.52 -11.62 13.94
C SER A 416 -10.35 -10.14 14.25
N VAL A 417 -10.17 -9.81 15.52
CA VAL A 417 -9.90 -8.45 16.00
C VAL A 417 -8.75 -8.51 17.00
N ILE A 418 -7.64 -7.85 16.66
CA ILE A 418 -6.53 -7.64 17.58
C ILE A 418 -6.79 -6.37 18.38
N ASP A 419 -6.47 -6.42 19.67
CA ASP A 419 -6.65 -5.27 20.55
C ASP A 419 -5.77 -4.08 20.13
N THR A 420 -6.11 -2.89 20.64
CA THR A 420 -5.46 -1.65 20.23
C THR A 420 -3.98 -1.60 20.60
N GLU A 421 -3.58 -2.15 21.75
CA GLU A 421 -2.20 -2.10 22.22
C GLU A 421 -1.30 -2.95 21.30
N THR A 422 -1.70 -4.19 21.08
CA THR A 422 -1.01 -5.13 20.19
C THR A 422 -0.98 -4.62 18.74
N THR A 423 -2.08 -4.05 18.26
CA THR A 423 -2.15 -3.46 16.91
C THR A 423 -1.17 -2.30 16.76
N VAL A 424 -1.14 -1.36 17.70
CA VAL A 424 -0.22 -0.21 17.65
C VAL A 424 1.23 -0.68 17.69
N GLU A 425 1.55 -1.67 18.51
CA GLU A 425 2.90 -2.23 18.60
C GLU A 425 3.32 -2.96 17.31
N LEU A 426 2.41 -3.73 16.70
CA LEU A 426 2.61 -4.39 15.41
C LEU A 426 2.87 -3.37 14.29
N LEU A 427 2.02 -2.34 14.18
CA LEU A 427 2.06 -1.38 13.08
C LEU A 427 3.24 -0.40 13.18
N ARG A 428 3.75 -0.13 14.38
CA ARG A 428 4.83 0.84 14.60
C ARG A 428 6.15 0.17 14.96
N ASN A 429 6.24 -0.31 16.20
CA ASN A 429 7.52 -0.71 16.81
C ASN A 429 8.03 -2.04 16.24
N SER A 430 7.14 -2.97 15.92
CA SER A 430 7.54 -4.28 15.37
C SER A 430 8.24 -4.15 14.02
N ASN A 431 7.82 -3.20 13.19
CA ASN A 431 8.44 -2.96 11.89
C ASN A 431 9.92 -2.54 11.99
N ARG A 432 10.27 -1.80 13.04
CA ARG A 432 11.63 -1.32 13.27
C ARG A 432 12.62 -2.46 13.55
N ALA A 433 12.18 -3.60 14.08
CA ALA A 433 13.08 -4.71 14.44
C ALA A 433 13.89 -5.23 13.24
N TYR A 434 13.24 -5.34 12.07
CA TYR A 434 13.85 -5.89 10.86
C TYR A 434 13.64 -5.00 9.63
N ASN A 435 13.26 -3.73 9.81
CA ASN A 435 12.88 -2.80 8.75
C ASN A 435 11.80 -3.39 7.80
N THR A 436 10.77 -3.98 8.39
CA THR A 436 9.67 -4.63 7.68
C THR A 436 8.54 -3.67 7.38
N LYS A 437 7.55 -4.14 6.62
CA LYS A 437 6.20 -3.58 6.54
C LYS A 437 5.21 -4.45 7.32
N SER A 438 4.11 -3.85 7.75
CA SER A 438 3.06 -4.57 8.48
C SER A 438 2.51 -5.77 7.70
N GLU A 439 2.34 -5.65 6.37
CA GLU A 439 1.95 -6.77 5.51
C GLU A 439 2.91 -7.97 5.61
N GLU A 440 4.23 -7.72 5.67
CA GLU A 440 5.24 -8.77 5.78
C GLU A 440 5.14 -9.48 7.14
N LEU A 441 4.88 -8.73 8.22
CA LEU A 441 4.67 -9.30 9.55
C LEU A 441 3.36 -10.12 9.63
N LEU A 442 2.30 -9.64 9.01
CA LEU A 442 1.02 -10.36 8.97
C LEU A 442 1.12 -11.64 8.15
N ILE A 443 1.82 -11.61 7.01
CA ILE A 443 2.06 -12.82 6.21
C ILE A 443 2.94 -13.79 7.01
N ALA A 444 3.97 -13.31 7.73
CA ALA A 444 4.77 -14.16 8.62
C ALA A 444 3.92 -14.83 9.71
N ALA A 445 3.01 -14.09 10.36
CA ALA A 445 2.07 -14.63 11.34
C ALA A 445 1.16 -15.69 10.71
N PHE A 446 0.62 -15.41 9.52
CA PHE A 446 -0.27 -16.31 8.82
C PHE A 446 0.45 -17.59 8.35
N SER A 447 1.66 -17.47 7.81
CA SER A 447 2.51 -18.61 7.47
C SER A 447 2.80 -19.50 8.69
N ALA A 448 3.08 -18.90 9.85
CA ALA A 448 3.28 -19.64 11.09
C ALA A 448 2.00 -20.34 11.57
N ALA A 449 0.86 -19.66 11.46
CA ALA A 449 -0.45 -20.21 11.81
C ALA A 449 -0.83 -21.41 10.93
N LEU A 450 -0.55 -21.35 9.62
CA LEU A 450 -0.76 -22.46 8.70
C LEU A 450 0.10 -23.70 9.05
N GLN A 451 1.34 -23.49 9.48
CA GLN A 451 2.21 -24.58 9.94
C GLN A 451 1.66 -25.23 11.23
N LYS A 452 1.17 -24.42 12.20
CA LYS A 452 0.50 -24.95 13.41
C LYS A 452 -0.81 -25.66 13.12
N TRP A 453 -1.61 -25.14 12.20
CA TRP A 453 -2.96 -25.60 11.89
C TRP A 453 -2.98 -27.00 11.26
N LYS A 454 -2.22 -27.21 10.18
CA LYS A 454 -2.22 -28.48 9.41
C LYS A 454 -0.83 -28.86 8.90
N GLY A 455 0.25 -28.27 9.42
CA GLY A 455 1.61 -28.57 8.99
C GLY A 455 1.94 -28.06 7.58
N VAL A 456 1.23 -27.05 7.09
CA VAL A 456 1.47 -26.48 5.75
C VAL A 456 2.82 -25.77 5.75
N GLN A 457 3.73 -26.23 4.87
CA GLN A 457 5.06 -25.66 4.69
C GLN A 457 5.21 -24.98 3.34
N ASN A 458 4.64 -25.57 2.29
CA ASN A 458 4.72 -25.05 0.93
C ASN A 458 3.32 -24.72 0.41
N TYR A 459 3.10 -23.47 0.03
CA TYR A 459 1.83 -23.04 -0.57
C TYR A 459 2.02 -21.85 -1.50
N CYS A 460 1.06 -21.69 -2.43
CA CYS A 460 0.98 -20.53 -3.32
C CYS A 460 0.04 -19.49 -2.69
N LEU A 461 0.60 -18.31 -2.41
CA LEU A 461 -0.10 -17.13 -1.90
C LEU A 461 -0.41 -16.17 -3.05
N GLY A 462 -1.68 -15.84 -3.24
CA GLY A 462 -2.12 -14.75 -4.10
C GLY A 462 -2.03 -13.43 -3.34
N LEU A 463 -1.38 -12.43 -3.93
CA LEU A 463 -1.22 -11.09 -3.35
C LEU A 463 -1.83 -10.04 -4.26
N GLU A 464 -2.52 -9.10 -3.63
CA GLU A 464 -3.05 -7.90 -4.29
C GLU A 464 -2.22 -6.68 -3.90
N ASN A 465 -1.82 -5.93 -4.91
CA ASN A 465 -1.22 -4.62 -4.75
C ASN A 465 -2.13 -3.59 -5.42
N HIS A 466 -2.15 -2.36 -4.92
CA HIS A 466 -2.98 -1.27 -5.45
C HIS A 466 -2.64 -0.87 -6.92
N GLY A 467 -1.49 -1.29 -7.45
CA GLY A 467 -1.06 -1.05 -8.85
C GLY A 467 -0.69 0.38 -9.24
N ARG A 468 -0.74 1.32 -8.29
CA ARG A 468 -0.46 2.77 -8.46
C ARG A 468 0.95 3.19 -8.00
N GLY A 469 1.87 2.24 -7.82
CA GLY A 469 3.15 2.43 -7.12
C GLY A 469 4.39 2.61 -8.01
N GLY A 470 4.23 3.13 -9.23
CA GLY A 470 5.29 3.18 -10.25
C GLY A 470 5.74 4.60 -10.63
N GLN A 471 6.44 4.70 -11.77
CA GLN A 471 6.91 5.98 -12.33
C GLN A 471 5.77 6.84 -12.90
N VAL A 472 4.66 6.20 -13.28
CA VAL A 472 3.47 6.88 -13.81
C VAL A 472 2.58 7.30 -12.65
N ASP A 473 2.27 8.58 -12.56
CA ASP A 473 1.37 9.12 -11.54
C ASP A 473 -0.08 8.79 -11.89
N LEU A 474 -0.68 7.94 -11.07
CA LEU A 474 -2.08 7.53 -11.11
C LEU A 474 -2.83 7.95 -9.85
N SER A 475 -2.26 8.84 -9.03
CA SER A 475 -2.74 9.14 -7.68
C SER A 475 -4.15 9.75 -7.62
N SER A 476 -4.59 10.39 -8.72
CA SER A 476 -5.91 11.01 -8.83
C SER A 476 -6.77 10.39 -9.95
N THR A 477 -6.35 9.25 -10.51
CA THR A 477 -7.07 8.59 -11.62
C THR A 477 -8.06 7.57 -11.08
N VAL A 478 -9.35 7.70 -11.39
CA VAL A 478 -10.36 6.68 -11.07
C VAL A 478 -10.24 5.49 -12.02
N GLY A 479 -10.38 4.27 -11.50
CA GLY A 479 -10.23 3.02 -12.26
C GLY A 479 -9.85 1.83 -11.40
N TRP A 480 -9.86 0.61 -11.97
CA TRP A 480 -9.39 -0.58 -11.27
C TRP A 480 -7.94 -0.91 -11.65
N PHE A 481 -7.00 -0.57 -10.77
CA PHE A 481 -5.56 -0.70 -11.04
C PHE A 481 -4.90 -1.88 -10.35
N THR A 482 -5.64 -2.65 -9.54
CA THR A 482 -5.10 -3.74 -8.73
C THR A 482 -4.18 -4.64 -9.54
N THR A 483 -2.99 -4.91 -9.03
CA THR A 483 -2.09 -5.93 -9.57
C THR A 483 -2.23 -7.18 -8.73
N PHE A 484 -2.56 -8.30 -9.37
CA PHE A 484 -2.72 -9.60 -8.71
C PHE A 484 -1.66 -10.58 -9.21
N PHE A 485 -0.92 -11.20 -8.29
CA PHE A 485 0.18 -12.10 -8.62
C PHE A 485 0.38 -13.20 -7.56
N PRO A 486 0.84 -14.39 -7.97
CA PRO A 486 1.18 -15.48 -7.04
C PRO A 486 2.61 -15.34 -6.51
N ILE A 487 2.82 -15.78 -5.27
CA ILE A 487 4.13 -16.00 -4.66
C ILE A 487 4.11 -17.35 -3.95
N VAL A 488 5.12 -18.18 -4.23
CA VAL A 488 5.31 -19.46 -3.54
C VAL A 488 6.11 -19.23 -2.27
N LEU A 489 5.57 -19.68 -1.14
CA LEU A 489 6.23 -19.62 0.16
C LEU A 489 6.60 -21.05 0.60
N ASP A 490 7.88 -21.24 0.94
CA ASP A 490 8.48 -22.47 1.47
C ASP A 490 8.96 -22.23 2.91
N ILE A 491 8.03 -22.38 3.85
CA ILE A 491 8.20 -22.11 5.28
C ILE A 491 8.75 -23.36 5.98
N LYS A 492 10.07 -23.43 6.08
CA LYS A 492 10.77 -24.59 6.66
C LYS A 492 10.59 -24.71 8.17
N ASP A 493 10.78 -23.61 8.89
CA ASP A 493 10.64 -23.55 10.34
C ASP A 493 10.09 -22.17 10.74
N SER A 494 8.81 -22.13 11.11
CA SER A 494 8.18 -20.89 11.60
C SER A 494 8.32 -20.72 13.11
N GLN A 495 8.92 -21.68 13.84
CA GLN A 495 9.14 -21.55 15.28
C GLN A 495 10.23 -20.53 15.60
N ASP A 496 11.20 -20.37 14.70
CA ASP A 496 12.11 -19.23 14.74
C ASP A 496 11.44 -17.99 14.12
N VAL A 497 10.87 -17.16 14.99
CA VAL A 497 10.16 -15.93 14.63
C VAL A 497 11.02 -15.01 13.77
N LYS A 498 12.30 -14.87 14.10
CA LYS A 498 13.24 -14.03 13.33
C LYS A 498 13.40 -14.58 11.92
N SER A 499 13.74 -15.86 11.80
CA SER A 499 13.99 -16.49 10.49
C SER A 499 12.75 -16.43 9.60
N ASN A 500 11.55 -16.62 10.17
CA ASN A 500 10.30 -16.50 9.43
C ASN A 500 10.04 -15.06 8.93
N ILE A 501 10.18 -14.05 9.80
CA ILE A 501 10.01 -12.63 9.42
C ILE A 501 10.98 -12.25 8.30
N VAL A 502 12.27 -12.59 8.46
CA VAL A 502 13.31 -12.27 7.47
C VAL A 502 13.03 -12.99 6.15
N TYR A 503 12.65 -14.27 6.19
CA TYR A 503 12.30 -15.03 4.99
C TYR A 503 11.14 -14.39 4.22
N ILE A 504 10.05 -14.03 4.90
CA ILE A 504 8.91 -13.38 4.27
C ILE A 504 9.30 -12.02 3.69
N LYS A 505 10.00 -11.17 4.48
CA LYS A 505 10.50 -9.88 4.00
C LYS A 505 11.30 -10.03 2.71
N GLU A 506 12.34 -10.86 2.73
CA GLU A 506 13.22 -11.01 1.57
C GLU A 506 12.49 -11.62 0.37
N THR A 507 11.56 -12.55 0.60
CA THR A 507 10.75 -13.14 -0.48
C THR A 507 9.87 -12.09 -1.15
N LEU A 508 9.16 -11.27 -0.36
CA LEU A 508 8.27 -10.23 -0.87
C LEU A 508 9.03 -9.04 -1.49
N ARG A 509 10.21 -8.71 -0.99
CA ARG A 509 11.07 -7.64 -1.55
C ARG A 509 11.77 -8.04 -2.84
N ASN A 510 11.97 -9.34 -3.07
CA ASN A 510 12.49 -9.87 -4.33
C ASN A 510 11.44 -9.92 -5.45
N VAL A 511 10.17 -9.61 -5.17
CA VAL A 511 9.13 -9.57 -6.20
C VAL A 511 9.40 -8.43 -7.19
N PRO A 512 9.66 -8.74 -8.47
CA PRO A 512 10.04 -7.72 -9.43
C PRO A 512 8.84 -6.84 -9.76
N ASN A 513 9.10 -5.52 -9.89
CA ASN A 513 8.09 -4.51 -10.26
C ASN A 513 6.78 -4.60 -9.44
N ARG A 514 6.86 -5.06 -8.17
CA ARG A 514 5.71 -5.24 -7.27
C ARG A 514 4.58 -6.10 -7.86
N GLY A 515 4.93 -7.01 -8.77
CA GLY A 515 3.99 -7.93 -9.43
C GLY A 515 3.23 -7.37 -10.62
N LEU A 516 3.41 -6.11 -11.00
CA LEU A 516 2.74 -5.51 -12.16
C LEU A 516 2.97 -6.31 -13.46
N ASN A 517 4.22 -6.73 -13.66
CA ASN A 517 4.62 -7.40 -14.89
C ASN A 517 4.10 -8.85 -14.99
N TYR A 518 3.76 -9.50 -13.87
CA TYR A 518 3.13 -10.84 -13.90
C TYR A 518 1.85 -10.84 -14.72
N GLY A 519 0.96 -9.86 -14.45
CA GLY A 519 -0.29 -9.73 -15.19
C GLY A 519 -0.08 -9.44 -16.68
N ILE A 520 0.92 -8.61 -17.01
CA ILE A 520 1.28 -8.33 -18.41
C ILE A 520 1.75 -9.62 -19.10
N LEU A 521 2.67 -10.36 -18.49
CA LEU A 521 3.21 -11.61 -19.03
C LEU A 521 2.13 -12.67 -19.19
N ARG A 522 1.20 -12.81 -18.23
CA ARG A 522 0.13 -13.80 -18.31
C ARG A 522 -0.94 -13.44 -19.34
N TYR A 523 -1.44 -12.20 -19.30
CA TYR A 523 -2.66 -11.84 -20.02
C TYR A 523 -2.43 -11.13 -21.35
N MET A 524 -1.35 -10.36 -21.46
CA MET A 524 -1.01 -9.61 -22.67
C MET A 524 0.01 -10.34 -23.56
N LYS A 525 0.73 -11.34 -23.00
CA LYS A 525 1.61 -12.28 -23.71
C LYS A 525 1.17 -13.74 -23.50
N LYS A 526 -0.07 -14.04 -23.89
CA LYS A 526 -0.74 -15.33 -23.63
C LYS A 526 0.06 -16.56 -24.08
N GLU A 527 0.92 -16.42 -25.08
CA GLU A 527 1.83 -17.46 -25.57
C GLU A 527 2.83 -17.97 -24.53
N ILE A 528 3.07 -17.21 -23.46
CA ILE A 528 3.95 -17.60 -22.35
C ILE A 528 3.32 -18.72 -21.51
N GLY A 529 1.98 -18.71 -21.35
CA GLY A 529 1.25 -19.77 -20.64
C GLY A 529 1.46 -19.81 -19.12
N LEU A 530 1.72 -18.67 -18.46
CA LEU A 530 1.68 -18.58 -16.99
C LEU A 530 0.27 -18.90 -16.48
N LYS A 531 0.16 -19.68 -15.40
CA LYS A 531 -1.10 -20.04 -14.75
C LYS A 531 -1.11 -19.59 -13.29
N GLN A 532 -2.28 -19.24 -12.77
CA GLN A 532 -2.54 -19.18 -11.32
C GLN A 532 -3.20 -20.44 -10.85
N ASN A 533 -2.99 -20.76 -9.58
CA ASN A 533 -3.95 -21.40 -8.69
C ASN A 533 -3.52 -21.13 -7.22
N PRO A 534 -3.55 -19.86 -6.75
CA PRO A 534 -3.24 -19.60 -5.35
C PRO A 534 -4.33 -20.19 -4.47
N ALA A 535 -3.96 -21.08 -3.56
CA ALA A 535 -4.89 -21.67 -2.59
C ALA A 535 -5.39 -20.60 -1.61
N VAL A 536 -4.53 -19.63 -1.29
CA VAL A 536 -4.81 -18.55 -0.36
C VAL A 536 -4.70 -17.21 -1.05
N LEU A 537 -5.66 -16.33 -0.82
CA LEU A 537 -5.57 -14.91 -1.15
C LEU A 537 -5.28 -14.13 0.13
N PHE A 538 -4.29 -13.24 0.11
CA PHE A 538 -4.00 -12.35 1.22
C PHE A 538 -3.97 -10.90 0.74
N ASN A 539 -4.77 -10.05 1.37
CA ASN A 539 -4.92 -8.65 1.03
C ASN A 539 -4.86 -7.80 2.30
N TYR A 540 -3.84 -6.95 2.41
CA TYR A 540 -3.71 -5.97 3.48
C TYR A 540 -3.94 -4.55 2.95
N MET A 541 -5.06 -3.94 3.35
CA MET A 541 -5.50 -2.63 2.84
C MET A 541 -5.00 -1.45 3.68
N GLY A 542 -4.12 -1.66 4.66
CA GLY A 542 -3.62 -0.57 5.49
C GLY A 542 -4.70 0.03 6.40
N GLU A 543 -4.65 1.34 6.58
CA GLU A 543 -5.65 2.06 7.37
C GLU A 543 -6.97 2.17 6.61
N ARG A 544 -8.05 1.66 7.21
CA ARG A 544 -9.41 1.85 6.71
C ARG A 544 -10.12 2.95 7.49
N SER A 545 -9.86 4.19 7.10
CA SER A 545 -10.61 5.33 7.66
C SER A 545 -12.04 5.33 7.10
N SER A 546 -13.02 5.65 7.94
CA SER A 546 -14.39 5.93 7.49
C SER A 546 -14.41 7.10 6.50
N PHE A 547 -15.48 7.18 5.71
CA PHE A 547 -15.73 8.36 4.87
C PHE A 547 -16.51 9.37 5.69
N ASP A 548 -15.80 10.20 6.47
CA ASP A 548 -16.44 11.22 7.26
C ASP A 548 -16.55 12.53 6.48
N SER A 549 -17.78 13.04 6.41
CA SER A 549 -18.16 14.25 5.71
C SER A 549 -19.02 15.11 6.62
N GLU A 550 -18.82 16.43 6.60
CA GLU A 550 -19.86 17.28 7.20
C GLU A 550 -21.12 17.27 6.33
N VAL A 551 -21.00 17.11 5.01
CA VAL A 551 -22.13 17.15 4.07
C VAL A 551 -22.91 15.85 4.12
N PHE A 552 -22.24 14.72 3.89
CA PHE A 552 -22.86 13.41 3.71
C PHE A 552 -22.92 12.56 4.99
N GLY A 553 -22.32 13.03 6.08
CA GLY A 553 -22.17 12.28 7.32
C GLY A 553 -21.12 11.17 7.19
N SER A 554 -21.29 10.09 7.97
CA SER A 554 -20.35 8.97 8.00
C SER A 554 -20.72 7.90 6.97
N GLY A 555 -19.77 7.52 6.13
CA GLY A 555 -19.88 6.44 5.16
C GLY A 555 -18.98 5.27 5.49
N ASP A 556 -19.51 4.07 5.30
CA ASP A 556 -18.76 2.81 5.35
C ASP A 556 -19.10 1.97 4.13
N PHE A 557 -18.12 1.18 3.67
CA PHE A 557 -18.38 0.17 2.65
C PHE A 557 -19.37 -0.89 3.17
N ILE A 558 -20.24 -1.35 2.27
CA ILE A 558 -21.12 -2.49 2.51
C ILE A 558 -20.76 -3.60 1.53
N ASN A 559 -20.67 -4.82 2.05
CA ASN A 559 -20.38 -6.02 1.23
C ASN A 559 -21.67 -6.78 0.89
N GLU A 560 -22.78 -6.48 1.57
CA GLU A 560 -24.06 -7.12 1.30
C GLU A 560 -24.54 -6.79 -0.11
N GLY A 561 -24.79 -7.83 -0.92
CA GLY A 561 -25.21 -7.67 -2.30
C GLY A 561 -24.12 -7.22 -3.26
N ALA A 562 -22.84 -7.25 -2.85
CA ALA A 562 -21.72 -6.92 -3.72
C ALA A 562 -21.55 -7.92 -4.88
N TYR A 563 -21.89 -9.18 -4.64
CA TYR A 563 -21.65 -10.30 -5.57
C TYR A 563 -22.92 -11.09 -5.84
N ALA A 564 -23.02 -11.71 -7.02
CA ALA A 564 -24.05 -12.70 -7.28
C ALA A 564 -23.80 -14.00 -6.48
N PRO A 565 -24.86 -14.67 -6.00
CA PRO A 565 -24.69 -15.91 -5.22
C PRO A 565 -24.01 -17.05 -5.99
N ASP A 566 -24.19 -17.13 -7.30
CA ASP A 566 -23.65 -18.16 -8.19
C ASP A 566 -22.27 -17.83 -8.78
N THR A 567 -21.63 -16.75 -8.31
CA THR A 567 -20.25 -16.42 -8.66
C THR A 567 -19.29 -17.47 -8.08
N GLU A 568 -18.35 -17.95 -8.89
CA GLU A 568 -17.32 -18.91 -8.47
C GLU A 568 -16.25 -18.22 -7.60
N ARG A 569 -15.79 -18.93 -6.57
CA ARG A 569 -14.65 -18.53 -5.73
C ARG A 569 -13.36 -19.05 -6.35
N TYR A 570 -12.36 -18.18 -6.49
CA TYR A 570 -11.07 -18.51 -7.10
C TYR A 570 -9.97 -18.90 -6.09
N ASN A 571 -10.22 -18.72 -4.79
CA ASN A 571 -9.32 -19.08 -3.69
C ASN A 571 -10.07 -19.92 -2.64
N LEU A 572 -9.33 -20.82 -1.96
CA LEU A 572 -9.91 -21.68 -0.94
C LEU A 572 -10.13 -20.92 0.37
N ILE A 573 -9.13 -20.12 0.76
CA ILE A 573 -9.17 -19.22 1.91
C ILE A 573 -8.76 -17.83 1.43
N GLY A 574 -9.55 -16.81 1.74
CA GLY A 574 -9.22 -15.42 1.48
C GLY A 574 -9.09 -14.67 2.80
N ILE A 575 -8.14 -13.74 2.86
CA ILE A 575 -7.84 -12.96 4.06
C ILE A 575 -7.81 -11.51 3.63
N ASN A 576 -8.77 -10.74 4.12
CA ASN A 576 -8.81 -9.29 3.95
C ASN A 576 -8.56 -8.64 5.31
N ALA A 577 -7.43 -7.96 5.44
CA ALA A 577 -6.98 -7.33 6.67
C ALA A 577 -6.85 -5.81 6.50
N PHE A 578 -7.24 -5.06 7.53
CA PHE A 578 -7.06 -3.62 7.61
C PHE A 578 -7.08 -3.19 9.07
N HIS A 579 -6.62 -1.98 9.38
CA HIS A 579 -6.79 -1.43 10.72
C HIS A 579 -7.77 -0.26 10.72
N LYS A 580 -8.65 -0.22 11.72
CA LYS A 580 -9.66 0.83 11.93
C LYS A 580 -9.80 1.08 13.43
N ASP A 581 -9.94 2.34 13.83
CA ASP A 581 -10.08 2.75 15.24
C ASP A 581 -8.97 2.19 16.16
N GLY A 582 -7.76 2.05 15.61
CA GLY A 582 -6.59 1.53 16.31
C GLY A 582 -6.55 0.01 16.48
N GLN A 583 -7.51 -0.74 15.94
CA GLN A 583 -7.56 -2.20 15.97
C GLN A 583 -7.31 -2.79 14.59
N LEU A 584 -6.54 -3.88 14.51
CA LEU A 584 -6.41 -4.67 13.29
C LEU A 584 -7.61 -5.61 13.20
N GLU A 585 -8.35 -5.52 12.11
CA GLU A 585 -9.43 -6.42 11.76
C GLU A 585 -9.02 -7.28 10.57
N SER A 586 -9.21 -8.60 10.69
CA SER A 586 -8.93 -9.56 9.63
C SER A 586 -10.16 -10.41 9.37
N TYR A 587 -10.54 -10.55 8.10
CA TYR A 587 -11.71 -11.30 7.66
C TYR A 587 -11.25 -12.50 6.85
N PHE A 588 -11.51 -13.69 7.40
CA PHE A 588 -11.17 -14.98 6.79
C PHE A 588 -12.40 -15.49 6.04
N ASP A 589 -12.40 -15.38 4.72
CA ASP A 589 -13.45 -15.90 3.85
C ASP A 589 -13.11 -17.30 3.34
N PHE A 590 -14.07 -18.21 3.43
CA PHE A 590 -13.90 -19.61 3.01
C PHE A 590 -15.25 -20.18 2.58
N SER A 591 -15.25 -21.36 1.95
CA SER A 591 -16.50 -22.07 1.63
C SER A 591 -16.85 -23.08 2.72
N ARG A 592 -18.10 -23.06 3.21
CA ARG A 592 -18.64 -24.10 4.11
C ARG A 592 -18.72 -25.48 3.46
N ASP A 593 -18.63 -25.55 2.13
CA ASP A 593 -18.58 -26.81 1.38
C ASP A 593 -17.19 -27.44 1.42
N LEU A 594 -16.15 -26.67 1.81
CA LEU A 594 -14.76 -27.13 1.92
C LEU A 594 -14.28 -27.32 3.35
N TYR A 595 -14.75 -26.47 4.25
CA TYR A 595 -14.26 -26.38 5.62
C TYR A 595 -15.40 -26.40 6.61
N ASP A 596 -15.15 -26.96 7.78
CA ASP A 596 -15.99 -26.76 8.94
C ASP A 596 -15.57 -25.46 9.65
N GLN A 597 -16.54 -24.73 10.20
CA GLN A 597 -16.28 -23.44 10.84
C GLN A 597 -15.27 -23.55 12.00
N GLU A 598 -15.29 -24.66 12.75
CA GLU A 598 -14.33 -24.94 13.83
C GLU A 598 -12.88 -25.02 13.30
N THR A 599 -12.68 -25.63 12.13
CA THR A 599 -11.36 -25.75 11.51
C THR A 599 -10.76 -24.39 11.19
N ILE A 600 -11.55 -23.48 10.62
CA ILE A 600 -11.08 -22.12 10.30
C ILE A 600 -10.95 -21.27 11.56
N ASN A 601 -11.82 -21.43 12.55
CA ASN A 601 -11.65 -20.77 13.86
C ASN A 601 -10.31 -21.13 14.51
N ASN A 602 -9.87 -22.39 14.42
CA ASN A 602 -8.54 -22.79 14.91
C ASN A 602 -7.40 -22.10 14.15
N LEU A 603 -7.51 -21.98 12.83
CA LEU A 603 -6.53 -21.21 12.03
C LEU A 603 -6.49 -19.74 12.44
N VAL A 604 -7.66 -19.12 12.67
CA VAL A 604 -7.78 -17.74 13.15
C VAL A 604 -7.15 -17.57 14.53
N GLY A 605 -7.43 -18.47 15.47
CA GLY A 605 -6.81 -18.45 16.80
C GLY A 605 -5.28 -18.56 16.72
N HIS A 606 -4.75 -19.45 15.88
CA HIS A 606 -3.30 -19.52 15.65
C HIS A 606 -2.73 -18.25 15.02
N PHE A 607 -3.46 -17.59 14.13
CA PHE A 607 -3.02 -16.32 13.54
C PHE A 607 -2.94 -15.20 14.59
N GLU A 608 -3.92 -15.11 15.48
CA GLU A 608 -3.92 -14.16 16.61
C GLU A 608 -2.75 -14.41 17.56
N GLU A 609 -2.51 -15.68 17.93
CA GLU A 609 -1.36 -16.08 18.75
C GLU A 609 -0.01 -15.72 18.10
N GLU A 610 0.14 -15.94 16.79
CA GLU A 610 1.39 -15.65 16.08
C GLU A 610 1.63 -14.15 15.88
N ILE A 611 0.57 -13.33 15.74
CA ILE A 611 0.70 -11.87 15.81
C ILE A 611 1.28 -11.45 17.16
N GLN A 612 0.71 -11.96 18.26
CA GLN A 612 1.20 -11.64 19.61
C GLN A 612 2.66 -12.06 19.78
N ARG A 613 3.02 -13.26 19.31
CA ARG A 613 4.39 -13.78 19.37
C ARG A 613 5.38 -12.92 18.59
N ILE A 614 4.99 -12.44 17.41
CA ILE A 614 5.82 -11.52 16.60
C ILE A 614 5.99 -10.19 17.32
N VAL A 615 4.91 -9.62 17.87
CA VAL A 615 4.96 -8.37 18.63
C VAL A 615 5.90 -8.50 19.84
N GLU A 616 5.74 -9.56 20.63
CA GLU A 616 6.61 -9.82 21.78
C GLU A 616 8.07 -9.97 21.34
N HIS A 617 8.35 -10.79 20.33
CA HIS A 617 9.70 -11.00 19.80
C HIS A 617 10.36 -9.69 19.35
N CYS A 618 9.64 -8.87 18.58
CA CYS A 618 10.16 -7.61 18.08
C CYS A 618 10.34 -6.57 19.20
N SER A 619 9.52 -6.60 20.26
CA SER A 619 9.67 -5.70 21.42
C SER A 619 10.99 -5.89 22.17
N PHE A 620 11.56 -7.10 22.14
CA PHE A 620 12.87 -7.40 22.72
C PHE A 620 14.06 -6.96 21.84
N GLN A 621 13.81 -6.54 20.59
CA GLN A 621 14.86 -6.09 19.69
C GLN A 621 15.20 -4.61 19.92
N GLU A 622 16.25 -4.35 20.69
CA GLU A 622 16.69 -2.97 20.98
C GLU A 622 17.20 -2.22 19.73
N LYS A 623 17.77 -2.96 18.78
CA LYS A 623 18.37 -2.43 17.55
C LYS A 623 17.75 -3.11 16.35
N THR A 624 17.51 -2.31 15.31
CA THR A 624 17.15 -2.83 13.99
C THR A 624 18.23 -3.78 13.49
N GLU A 625 17.85 -4.95 13.03
CA GLU A 625 18.70 -5.84 12.26
C GLU A 625 18.41 -5.63 10.78
N TYR A 626 19.47 -5.42 9.99
CA TYR A 626 19.34 -5.19 8.56
C TYR A 626 19.47 -6.49 7.78
N THR A 627 18.73 -6.59 6.69
CA THR A 627 18.69 -7.73 5.77
C THR A 627 19.11 -7.26 4.37
N PRO A 628 19.38 -8.18 3.42
CA PRO A 628 19.89 -7.81 2.09
C PRO A 628 19.01 -6.80 1.33
N SER A 629 17.69 -6.92 1.43
CA SER A 629 16.76 -5.97 0.80
C SER A 629 16.87 -4.53 1.29
N ASP A 630 17.50 -4.25 2.44
CA ASP A 630 17.80 -2.89 2.91
C ASP A 630 18.92 -2.22 2.07
N PHE A 631 19.68 -3.04 1.34
CA PHE A 631 20.80 -2.66 0.47
C PHE A 631 20.56 -3.13 -0.97
N SER A 632 19.31 -3.13 -1.43
CA SER A 632 18.86 -3.73 -2.70
C SER A 632 19.66 -3.31 -3.94
N GLU A 633 20.22 -2.10 -3.97
CA GLU A 633 21.05 -1.62 -5.09
C GLU A 633 22.38 -2.36 -5.21
N ALA A 634 22.91 -2.90 -4.10
CA ALA A 634 24.17 -3.65 -4.09
C ALA A 634 24.02 -5.13 -4.44
N ASP A 635 22.79 -5.63 -4.59
CA ASP A 635 22.54 -7.04 -4.92
C ASP A 635 23.31 -7.97 -3.98
N LEU A 636 23.31 -7.71 -2.66
CA LEU A 636 24.01 -8.51 -1.64
C LEU A 636 23.18 -9.75 -1.31
N ASP A 637 23.82 -10.89 -1.02
CA ASP A 637 23.12 -12.02 -0.38
C ASP A 637 23.31 -11.96 1.16
N GLN A 638 22.56 -12.78 1.91
CA GLN A 638 22.66 -12.80 3.37
C GLN A 638 24.07 -13.16 3.84
N LYS A 639 24.78 -14.04 3.11
CA LYS A 639 26.13 -14.46 3.47
C LYS A 639 27.14 -13.33 3.25
N ASP A 640 26.99 -12.54 2.19
CA ASP A 640 27.80 -11.36 1.92
C ASP A 640 27.59 -10.30 3.02
N LEU A 641 26.33 -10.06 3.41
CA LEU A 641 26.00 -9.15 4.50
C LEU A 641 26.57 -9.66 5.83
N ASP A 642 26.38 -10.93 6.17
CA ASP A 642 26.90 -11.54 7.40
C ASP A 642 28.43 -11.55 7.42
N ASN A 643 29.09 -11.81 6.30
CA ASN A 643 30.55 -11.72 6.19
C ASN A 643 31.04 -10.28 6.41
N LEU A 644 30.33 -9.30 5.85
CA LEU A 644 30.64 -7.88 6.08
C LEU A 644 30.45 -7.48 7.54
N LEU A 645 29.39 -7.97 8.21
CA LEU A 645 29.07 -7.64 9.60
C LEU A 645 29.92 -8.40 10.63
N SER A 646 30.26 -9.67 10.36
CA SER A 646 31.03 -10.55 11.26
C SER A 646 32.51 -10.19 11.37
N GLN A 647 33.07 -9.44 10.41
CA GLN A 647 34.44 -8.93 10.48
C GLN A 647 34.63 -7.86 11.57
N ILE A 648 33.60 -7.53 12.34
CA ILE A 648 33.58 -6.42 13.31
C ILE A 648 32.86 -6.84 14.63
N SER A 649 32.58 -8.14 14.80
CA SER A 649 31.96 -8.68 16.01
C SER A 649 32.99 -9.08 17.06
#